data_AF-A0A954RXI6-F1
#
_entry.id   AF-A0A954RXI6-F1
#
_cell.length_a   1.000
_cell.length_b   1.000
_cell.length_c   1.000
_cell.angle_alpha   90.00
_cell.angle_beta   90.00
_cell.angle_gamma   90.00
#
_symmetry.space_group_name_H-M   'P 1'
#
loop_
_entity.id
_entity.type
_entity.pdbx_description
1 polymer ?
#
loop_
_entity_poly.entity_id
_entity_poly.type
_entity_poly.pdbx_seq_one_letter_code
_entity_poly.pdbx_strand_id
1 'polypeptide(L)'
;MRPVAVALAFSLLSLSLSACCPLAHGQSQPTPLERQLLAAKPEDLVKQALETGNPRRGAMLFYQQRLACARCHLPSGGLAPLGPDLTVADASDPVSPILLIESLLRPSKRIRKGYQPTLLQLEDGRRLRGIVLRETADSIELRDISRDGAVVRVSPESVTARKLDEVSLMPEGLASQLTSQRQFLDLVKYLHEIVTGGSKRAEELAPPVAMRGIRPLPEYEGRVDHRGILAGLDDQALRRGQEVYESLCVNCHGTHDRPGSLPTSLRFASGKFKRGGDPYSMYLTLTHGYGQMVAQTWMVPTQKYDVIHYIRERYLKSHNPDQYVPVGEAYLASLPVGDTRGPAPVKFEPWATMNYGHTLTHTYEVGDDGANFAYKGVAVRLDPGPGGVSRGRQWMVFDEDTMRWAAGWSGEQFIDWNGIMFNGRHNAHPRLSGRVEFQNPTGPGWSRPGAPAVDLEDPRLRGRDQRPYGPLPREWAKFRGLYHFGDRAVVSYSVGSTSVLEMPAAEPHPADNATSIFERVLQIGPRKQPLAMVVARAPRQGVLRQVPVSETHSVAIVAAPAKPATDVDPKPLVFDGQRYLQLDSSSEFKLTDHGYSLDACVKTKRGGVLFAKTAEGPKWVPDGKAWFIRGGRLVFDIGWVGAVTGKTRVDDGRWHQLAMTCSAAGKIRLYVDGMLDGEGQLKPKGPANGHVARIGFASPNFPTPTPLNGELGYLRIHARELSAEQVRSLTAPAAPDSGGNATDASVLFHAAAAEGKLSGKVLMVSETAAPATGSIVAAATGVPEAHWTLTQRGDLLLHIPAGETPIRASLRIASS
;
A
#
# COMPACT_ATOMS: atom_id res chain seq x y z
N MET A 1 67.15 -17.35 22.07
CA MET A 1 67.84 -18.09 21.00
C MET A 1 67.63 -17.35 19.67
N ARG A 2 68.70 -16.75 19.13
CA ARG A 2 68.87 -16.43 17.68
C ARG A 2 69.26 -17.74 16.95
N PRO A 3 69.31 -17.86 15.60
CA PRO A 3 69.56 -16.84 14.55
C PRO A 3 68.64 -17.03 13.29
N VAL A 4 68.71 -16.37 12.13
CA VAL A 4 69.80 -15.77 11.33
C VAL A 4 69.24 -14.61 10.50
N ALA A 5 70.05 -13.57 10.34
CA ALA A 5 69.87 -12.42 9.44
C ALA A 5 71.05 -12.35 8.45
N VAL A 6 71.01 -11.32 7.58
CA VAL A 6 72.07 -10.68 6.75
C VAL A 6 71.94 -11.00 5.25
N ALA A 7 72.06 -10.08 4.28
CA ALA A 7 72.02 -8.61 4.14
C ALA A 7 72.18 -8.30 2.62
N LEU A 8 71.71 -7.17 2.08
CA LEU A 8 72.46 -6.03 1.48
C LEU A 8 71.64 -5.60 0.23
N ALA A 9 71.54 -4.36 -0.26
CA ALA A 9 71.96 -3.03 0.18
C ALA A 9 71.40 -2.00 -0.84
N PHE A 10 71.51 -0.72 -0.47
CA PHE A 10 71.69 0.49 -1.30
C PHE A 10 70.65 1.61 -1.22
N SER A 11 71.25 2.80 -1.10
CA SER A 11 70.75 4.08 -0.61
C SER A 11 70.26 5.00 -1.72
N LEU A 12 69.26 5.82 -1.37
CA LEU A 12 69.07 7.26 -1.63
C LEU A 12 69.99 7.96 -2.67
N LEU A 13 69.40 8.55 -3.74
CA LEU A 13 69.08 9.99 -3.82
C LEU A 13 68.38 10.36 -5.17
N SER A 14 67.27 11.08 -5.05
CA SER A 14 66.67 12.11 -5.95
C SER A 14 66.97 12.14 -7.47
N LEU A 15 65.90 12.13 -8.29
CA LEU A 15 65.68 13.18 -9.28
C LEU A 15 64.17 13.28 -9.65
N SER A 16 63.63 14.48 -9.47
CA SER A 16 62.32 14.93 -9.92
C SER A 16 62.24 14.96 -11.45
N LEU A 17 61.26 14.28 -12.05
CA LEU A 17 60.73 14.63 -13.37
C LEU A 17 59.20 14.65 -13.31
N SER A 18 58.67 15.88 -13.33
CA SER A 18 57.29 16.18 -13.71
C SER A 18 57.01 15.64 -15.11
N ALA A 19 56.16 14.62 -15.21
CA ALA A 19 55.41 14.34 -16.43
C ALA A 19 53.96 14.76 -16.19
N CYS A 20 53.59 15.91 -16.75
CA CYS A 20 52.22 16.35 -16.91
C CYS A 20 51.41 15.28 -17.66
N CYS A 21 50.59 14.52 -16.95
CA CYS A 21 49.48 13.78 -17.55
C CYS A 21 48.24 14.68 -17.44
N PRO A 22 47.63 15.13 -18.54
CA PRO A 22 46.39 15.90 -18.45
C PRO A 22 45.29 14.98 -17.91
N LEU A 23 44.60 15.43 -16.86
CA LEU A 23 43.39 14.83 -16.31
C LEU A 23 42.33 14.71 -17.41
N ALA A 24 42.20 13.52 -17.99
CA ALA A 24 41.10 13.20 -18.89
C ALA A 24 39.79 13.09 -18.08
N HIS A 25 38.76 13.78 -18.56
CA HIS A 25 37.43 13.79 -17.97
C HIS A 25 36.86 12.35 -17.89
N GLY A 26 36.28 11.98 -16.74
CA GLY A 26 35.67 10.67 -16.54
C GLY A 26 34.47 10.45 -17.48
N GLN A 27 34.67 9.72 -18.57
CA GLN A 27 33.62 9.15 -19.40
C GLN A 27 33.43 7.67 -19.07
N SER A 28 32.19 7.28 -18.77
CA SER A 28 31.79 5.88 -18.63
C SER A 28 32.02 5.13 -19.95
N GLN A 29 32.53 3.90 -19.87
CA GLN A 29 32.80 3.09 -21.06
C GLN A 29 31.48 2.75 -21.81
N PRO A 30 31.44 2.88 -23.15
CA PRO A 30 30.23 2.62 -23.93
C PRO A 30 29.81 1.14 -23.87
N THR A 31 28.49 0.90 -23.82
CA THR A 31 27.92 -0.46 -23.74
C THR A 31 28.28 -1.28 -25.00
N PRO A 32 28.18 -2.63 -24.97
CA PRO A 32 28.41 -3.44 -26.17
C PRO A 32 27.53 -3.00 -27.36
N LEU A 33 26.26 -2.67 -27.09
CA LEU A 33 25.35 -2.15 -28.11
C LEU A 33 25.81 -0.79 -28.66
N GLU A 34 26.17 0.14 -27.79
CA GLU A 34 26.61 1.47 -28.21
C GLU A 34 27.90 1.41 -29.04
N ARG A 35 28.87 0.56 -28.65
CA ARG A 35 30.08 0.31 -29.45
C ARG A 35 29.75 -0.24 -30.83
N GLN A 36 28.81 -1.18 -30.90
CA GLN A 36 28.35 -1.74 -32.17
C GLN A 36 27.71 -0.66 -33.06
N LEU A 37 26.85 0.19 -32.50
CA LEU A 37 26.19 1.27 -33.23
C LEU A 37 27.18 2.35 -33.69
N LEU A 38 28.17 2.72 -32.85
CA LEU A 38 29.20 3.70 -33.17
C LEU A 38 30.19 3.22 -34.26
N ALA A 39 30.38 1.90 -34.37
CA ALA A 39 31.23 1.27 -35.37
C ALA A 39 30.52 1.04 -36.72
N ALA A 40 29.17 1.01 -36.73
CA ALA A 40 28.40 0.87 -37.95
C ALA A 40 28.43 2.16 -38.78
N LYS A 41 28.34 2.02 -40.12
CA LYS A 41 28.22 3.16 -41.02
C LYS A 41 26.82 3.78 -40.86
N PRO A 42 26.70 5.12 -40.72
CA PRO A 42 25.40 5.77 -40.59
C PRO A 42 24.42 5.42 -41.72
N GLU A 43 24.91 5.27 -42.95
CA GLU A 43 24.11 4.93 -44.13
C GLU A 43 23.44 3.57 -43.99
N ASP A 44 24.15 2.57 -43.46
CA ASP A 44 23.63 1.22 -43.25
C ASP A 44 22.54 1.22 -42.16
N LEU A 45 22.73 2.00 -41.10
CA LEU A 45 21.74 2.14 -40.03
C LEU A 45 20.49 2.89 -40.51
N VAL A 46 20.63 3.92 -41.36
CA VAL A 46 19.49 4.59 -42.00
C VAL A 46 18.69 3.58 -42.82
N LYS A 47 19.37 2.84 -43.70
CA LYS A 47 18.71 1.83 -44.54
C LYS A 47 17.93 0.82 -43.70
N GLN A 48 18.58 0.25 -42.69
CA GLN A 48 17.95 -0.73 -41.79
C GLN A 48 16.77 -0.12 -41.03
N ALA A 49 16.87 1.12 -40.56
CA ALA A 49 15.79 1.79 -39.84
C ALA A 49 14.58 2.00 -40.75
N LEU A 50 14.81 2.43 -41.99
CA LEU A 50 13.73 2.66 -42.95
C LEU A 50 13.03 1.36 -43.38
N GLU A 51 13.77 0.28 -43.55
CA GLU A 51 13.25 -1.03 -44.00
C GLU A 51 12.60 -1.85 -42.87
N THR A 52 13.19 -1.85 -41.67
CA THR A 52 12.83 -2.80 -40.60
C THR A 52 12.28 -2.14 -39.33
N GLY A 53 12.47 -0.83 -39.18
CA GLY A 53 11.99 -0.09 -38.01
C GLY A 53 10.47 0.02 -37.99
N ASN A 54 9.89 0.01 -36.79
CA ASN A 54 8.47 0.23 -36.55
C ASN A 54 8.24 1.59 -35.86
N PRO A 55 7.53 2.53 -36.51
CA PRO A 55 7.36 3.88 -35.99
C PRO A 55 6.47 3.93 -34.73
N ARG A 56 5.52 2.99 -34.53
CA ARG A 56 4.68 2.97 -33.31
C ARG A 56 5.48 2.51 -32.09
N ARG A 57 6.36 1.50 -32.24
CA ARG A 57 7.29 1.10 -31.17
C ARG A 57 8.32 2.20 -30.91
N GLY A 58 8.80 2.87 -31.96
CA GLY A 58 9.67 4.03 -31.85
C GLY A 58 9.02 5.20 -31.09
N ALA A 59 7.74 5.47 -31.35
CA ALA A 59 6.97 6.47 -30.61
C ALA A 59 6.93 6.15 -29.11
N MET A 60 6.71 4.88 -28.74
CA MET A 60 6.75 4.49 -27.32
C MET A 60 8.10 4.81 -26.68
N LEU A 61 9.23 4.63 -27.39
CA LEU A 61 10.56 4.98 -26.91
C LEU A 61 10.73 6.51 -26.77
N PHE A 62 10.28 7.28 -27.75
CA PHE A 62 10.37 8.76 -27.71
C PHE A 62 9.63 9.38 -26.50
N TYR A 63 8.49 8.82 -26.12
CA TYR A 63 7.69 9.26 -24.97
C TYR A 63 8.10 8.59 -23.63
N GLN A 64 9.11 7.71 -23.62
CA GLN A 64 9.62 7.13 -22.37
C GLN A 64 10.43 8.16 -21.57
N GLN A 65 10.12 8.25 -20.28
CA GLN A 65 10.81 9.14 -19.34
C GLN A 65 12.33 8.93 -19.30
N ARG A 66 12.80 7.67 -19.39
CA ARG A 66 14.23 7.34 -19.34
C ARG A 66 15.04 7.94 -20.51
N LEU A 67 14.42 8.06 -21.69
CA LEU A 67 15.05 8.62 -22.89
C LEU A 67 14.85 10.14 -22.99
N ALA A 68 13.82 10.67 -22.32
CA ALA A 68 13.52 12.11 -22.19
C ALA A 68 13.37 12.90 -23.51
N CYS A 69 13.25 12.24 -24.66
CA CYS A 69 13.18 12.89 -25.98
C CYS A 69 11.99 13.85 -26.06
N ALA A 70 10.79 13.38 -25.67
CA ALA A 70 9.57 14.17 -25.70
C ALA A 70 9.63 15.43 -24.81
N ARG A 71 10.41 15.44 -23.72
CA ARG A 71 10.52 16.61 -22.84
C ARG A 71 11.31 17.75 -23.51
N CYS A 72 12.33 17.42 -24.28
CA CYS A 72 13.15 18.42 -24.94
C CYS A 72 12.63 18.80 -26.32
N HIS A 73 11.92 17.91 -27.01
CA HIS A 73 11.53 18.10 -28.41
C HIS A 73 10.02 18.35 -28.62
N LEU A 74 9.19 18.31 -27.57
CA LEU A 74 7.80 18.75 -27.64
C LEU A 74 7.61 20.08 -26.90
N PRO A 75 6.65 20.92 -27.32
CA PRO A 75 6.26 22.11 -26.57
C PRO A 75 5.72 21.73 -25.19
N SER A 76 6.11 22.48 -24.14
CA SER A 76 5.62 22.27 -22.77
C SER A 76 5.19 23.61 -22.17
N GLY A 77 3.92 23.71 -21.73
CA GLY A 77 3.44 24.84 -20.92
C GLY A 77 3.60 26.24 -21.53
N GLY A 78 3.56 26.38 -22.86
CA GLY A 78 3.74 27.67 -23.55
C GLY A 78 5.20 28.15 -23.66
N LEU A 79 6.16 27.38 -23.15
CA LEU A 79 7.59 27.63 -23.34
C LEU A 79 8.08 26.87 -24.57
N ALA A 80 8.93 27.51 -25.38
CA ALA A 80 9.52 26.82 -26.52
C ALA A 80 10.46 25.68 -26.04
N PRO A 81 10.60 24.59 -26.82
CA PRO A 81 11.35 23.41 -26.42
C PRO A 81 12.85 23.69 -26.20
N LEU A 82 13.53 22.88 -25.36
CA LEU A 82 14.99 22.94 -25.14
C LEU A 82 15.79 22.36 -26.32
N GLY A 83 15.15 21.51 -27.12
CA GLY A 83 15.66 21.01 -28.40
C GLY A 83 14.83 21.55 -29.57
N PRO A 84 15.28 21.30 -30.81
CA PRO A 84 14.50 21.64 -32.00
C PRO A 84 13.16 20.91 -32.02
N ASP A 85 12.11 21.60 -32.47
CA ASP A 85 10.85 20.95 -32.81
C ASP A 85 11.09 20.06 -34.03
N LEU A 86 10.95 18.75 -33.82
CA LEU A 86 11.22 17.74 -34.85
C LEU A 86 10.07 17.57 -35.84
N THR A 87 8.94 18.26 -35.62
CA THR A 87 7.77 18.23 -36.50
C THR A 87 7.73 19.42 -37.47
N VAL A 88 8.62 20.39 -37.29
CA VAL A 88 8.72 21.58 -38.13
C VAL A 88 9.92 21.44 -39.07
N ALA A 89 9.64 21.42 -40.37
CA ALA A 89 10.68 21.45 -41.39
C ALA A 89 11.33 22.84 -41.44
N ASP A 90 12.64 22.90 -41.27
CA ASP A 90 13.43 24.10 -41.47
C ASP A 90 14.14 24.00 -42.81
N ALA A 91 13.71 24.80 -43.78
CA ALA A 91 14.28 24.82 -45.11
C ALA A 91 15.75 25.31 -45.12
N SER A 92 16.20 26.03 -44.09
CA SER A 92 17.56 26.54 -43.97
C SER A 92 18.55 25.54 -43.34
N ASP A 93 18.06 24.52 -42.64
CA ASP A 93 18.86 23.44 -42.06
C ASP A 93 18.07 22.10 -42.07
N PRO A 94 17.97 21.44 -43.24
CA PRO A 94 17.15 20.24 -43.39
C PRO A 94 17.72 19.06 -42.58
N VAL A 95 16.85 18.40 -41.83
CA VAL A 95 17.20 17.25 -40.98
C VAL A 95 17.22 15.97 -41.81
N SER A 96 18.41 15.52 -42.22
CA SER A 96 18.58 14.25 -42.93
C SER A 96 18.50 13.04 -41.97
N PRO A 97 18.15 11.84 -42.45
CA PRO A 97 18.18 10.63 -41.63
C PRO A 97 19.57 10.32 -41.03
N ILE A 98 20.64 10.65 -41.77
CA ILE A 98 22.02 10.52 -41.30
C ILE A 98 22.26 11.47 -40.12
N LEU A 99 21.78 12.71 -40.21
CA LEU A 99 21.89 13.68 -39.13
C LEU A 99 21.15 13.21 -37.87
N LEU A 100 19.97 12.60 -38.00
CA LEU A 100 19.25 12.03 -36.85
C LEU A 100 20.08 10.97 -36.11
N ILE A 101 20.68 10.04 -36.85
CA ILE A 101 21.54 8.98 -36.27
C ILE A 101 22.78 9.60 -35.62
N GLU A 102 23.41 10.55 -36.30
CA GLU A 102 24.59 11.23 -35.78
C GLU A 102 24.27 12.01 -34.50
N SER A 103 23.15 12.73 -34.44
CA SER A 103 22.71 13.43 -33.23
C SER A 103 22.38 12.48 -32.08
N LEU A 104 21.84 11.27 -32.36
CA LEU A 104 21.57 10.26 -31.33
C LEU A 104 22.84 9.61 -30.78
N LEU A 105 23.84 9.36 -31.63
CA LEU A 105 25.08 8.67 -31.24
C LEU A 105 26.18 9.64 -30.78
N ARG A 106 26.22 10.84 -31.34
CA ARG A 106 27.25 11.88 -31.09
C ARG A 106 26.61 13.28 -31.00
N PRO A 107 25.79 13.56 -29.96
CA PRO A 107 25.02 14.81 -29.88
C PRO A 107 25.85 16.09 -29.91
N SER A 108 27.10 16.05 -29.41
CA SER A 108 28.03 17.20 -29.38
C SER A 108 28.84 17.38 -30.68
N LYS A 109 28.77 16.43 -31.64
CA LYS A 109 29.54 16.52 -32.90
C LYS A 109 29.07 17.68 -33.78
N ARG A 110 27.76 17.94 -33.79
CA ARG A 110 27.15 19.07 -34.49
C ARG A 110 25.96 19.57 -33.68
N ILE A 111 26.10 20.77 -33.12
CA ILE A 111 25.01 21.45 -32.41
C ILE A 111 24.30 22.38 -33.39
N ARG A 112 22.98 22.26 -33.50
CA ARG A 112 22.17 23.08 -34.41
C ARG A 112 22.21 24.56 -34.01
N LYS A 113 22.26 25.45 -35.01
CA LYS A 113 22.23 26.91 -34.79
C LYS A 113 21.00 27.29 -33.98
N GLY A 114 21.17 28.17 -32.99
CA GLY A 114 20.10 28.57 -32.06
C GLY A 114 19.86 27.62 -30.89
N TYR A 115 20.55 26.46 -30.82
CA TYR A 115 20.47 25.52 -29.70
C TYR A 115 21.80 25.32 -28.97
N GLN A 116 22.82 26.11 -29.30
CA GLN A 116 24.12 26.04 -28.64
C GLN A 116 24.06 26.63 -27.23
N PRO A 117 24.39 25.86 -26.18
CA PRO A 117 24.41 26.41 -24.83
C PRO A 117 25.45 27.52 -24.71
N THR A 118 25.04 28.60 -24.05
CA THR A 118 25.85 29.77 -23.79
C THR A 118 25.96 29.96 -22.29
N LEU A 119 27.19 30.15 -21.80
CA LEU A 119 27.49 30.55 -20.44
C LEU A 119 27.69 32.07 -20.41
N LEU A 120 26.87 32.76 -19.65
CA LEU A 120 26.98 34.19 -19.35
C LEU A 120 27.48 34.36 -17.92
N GLN A 121 28.52 35.17 -17.74
CA GLN A 121 28.98 35.64 -16.44
C GLN A 121 28.55 37.09 -16.26
N LEU A 122 27.86 37.39 -15.16
CA LEU A 122 27.31 38.71 -14.88
C LEU A 122 28.20 39.48 -13.90
N GLU A 123 28.09 40.82 -13.92
CA GLU A 123 28.79 41.71 -12.97
C GLU A 123 28.42 41.43 -11.51
N ASP A 124 27.18 41.01 -11.26
CA ASP A 124 26.69 40.61 -9.93
C ASP A 124 27.23 39.24 -9.46
N GLY A 125 28.14 38.63 -10.21
CA GLY A 125 28.76 37.34 -9.90
C GLY A 125 27.92 36.12 -10.31
N ARG A 126 26.69 36.29 -10.78
CA ARG A 126 25.88 35.16 -11.27
C ARG A 126 26.46 34.58 -12.55
N ARG A 127 26.31 33.26 -12.70
CA ARG A 127 26.63 32.52 -13.93
C ARG A 127 25.36 31.88 -14.44
N LEU A 128 24.93 32.27 -15.64
CA LEU A 128 23.74 31.73 -16.28
C LEU A 128 24.18 30.82 -17.44
N ARG A 129 23.63 29.61 -17.50
CA ARG A 129 23.88 28.66 -18.60
C ARG A 129 22.57 28.36 -19.29
N GLY A 130 22.47 28.66 -20.58
CA GLY A 130 21.20 28.61 -21.28
C GLY A 130 21.29 28.70 -22.80
N ILE A 131 20.14 28.72 -23.47
CA ILE A 131 20.04 28.95 -24.91
C ILE A 131 19.62 30.39 -25.16
N VAL A 132 20.36 31.13 -25.99
CA VAL A 132 19.96 32.50 -26.37
C VAL A 132 18.80 32.41 -27.36
N LEU A 133 17.63 32.91 -26.97
CA LEU A 133 16.42 32.91 -27.81
C LEU A 133 16.40 34.13 -28.73
N ARG A 134 16.76 35.29 -28.18
CA ARG A 134 16.73 36.57 -28.87
C ARG A 134 17.75 37.50 -28.24
N GLU A 135 18.41 38.28 -29.08
CA GLU A 135 19.39 39.30 -28.67
C GLU A 135 19.04 40.60 -29.40
N THR A 136 18.95 41.69 -28.65
CA THR A 136 18.67 43.06 -29.10
C THR A 136 19.68 44.00 -28.45
N ALA A 137 19.75 45.25 -28.90
CA ALA A 137 20.64 46.25 -28.31
C ALA A 137 20.44 46.42 -26.79
N ASP A 138 19.19 46.26 -26.31
CA ASP A 138 18.83 46.51 -24.91
C ASP A 138 18.67 45.23 -24.06
N SER A 139 18.60 44.04 -24.68
CA SER A 139 18.31 42.81 -23.94
C SER A 139 18.80 41.53 -24.61
N ILE A 140 19.29 40.60 -23.77
CA ILE A 140 19.56 39.20 -24.07
C ILE A 140 18.48 38.35 -23.39
N GLU A 141 17.65 37.67 -24.16
CA GLU A 141 16.67 36.69 -23.67
C GLU A 141 17.31 35.30 -23.66
N LEU A 142 17.74 34.86 -22.47
CA LEU A 142 18.40 33.57 -22.26
C LEU A 142 17.41 32.57 -21.64
N ARG A 143 17.22 31.42 -22.27
CA ARG A 143 16.50 30.28 -21.70
C ARG A 143 17.41 29.51 -20.75
N ASP A 144 17.20 29.66 -19.44
CA ASP A 144 18.03 29.05 -18.41
C ASP A 144 17.67 27.56 -18.20
N ILE A 145 18.64 26.68 -18.40
CA ILE A 145 18.49 25.23 -18.28
C ILE A 145 18.32 24.80 -16.82
N SER A 146 18.87 25.57 -15.88
CA SER A 146 18.78 25.31 -14.44
C SER A 146 17.38 25.62 -13.91
N ARG A 147 16.63 26.48 -14.61
CA ARG A 147 15.27 26.92 -14.25
C ARG A 147 14.19 26.36 -15.18
N ASP A 148 14.34 25.09 -15.57
CA ASP A 148 13.40 24.37 -16.44
C ASP A 148 13.04 25.08 -17.75
N GLY A 149 13.95 25.87 -18.31
CA GLY A 149 13.72 26.59 -19.56
C GLY A 149 12.98 27.92 -19.38
N ALA A 150 12.92 28.47 -18.16
CA ALA A 150 12.47 29.84 -17.93
C ALA A 150 13.32 30.84 -18.72
N VAL A 151 12.67 31.86 -19.27
CA VAL A 151 13.34 32.95 -20.00
C VAL A 151 13.80 34.00 -19.00
N VAL A 152 15.11 34.20 -18.93
CA VAL A 152 15.77 35.24 -18.14
C VAL A 152 16.17 36.36 -19.09
N ARG A 153 15.79 37.60 -18.76
CA ARG A 153 16.25 38.80 -19.47
C ARG A 153 17.47 39.37 -18.76
N VAL A 154 18.52 39.62 -19.52
CA VAL A 154 19.79 40.17 -19.05
C VAL A 154 20.14 41.38 -19.92
N SER A 155 20.62 42.46 -19.32
CA SER A 155 21.19 43.58 -20.09
C SER A 155 22.53 43.15 -20.70
N PRO A 156 22.80 43.41 -21.99
CA PRO A 156 24.11 43.14 -22.58
C PRO A 156 25.28 43.78 -21.82
N GLU A 157 25.04 44.95 -21.20
CA GLU A 157 26.06 45.69 -20.44
C GLU A 157 26.48 44.98 -19.15
N SER A 158 25.60 44.18 -18.53
CA SER A 158 25.92 43.49 -17.28
C SER A 158 26.68 42.18 -17.49
N VAL A 159 27.04 41.84 -18.73
CA VAL A 159 27.76 40.60 -19.08
C VAL A 159 29.27 40.85 -19.08
N THR A 160 29.97 40.28 -18.10
CA THR A 160 31.43 40.38 -17.97
C THR A 160 32.17 39.37 -18.85
N ALA A 161 31.57 38.21 -19.12
CA ALA A 161 32.12 37.21 -20.02
C ALA A 161 31.02 36.35 -20.67
N ARG A 162 31.24 35.99 -21.94
CA ARG A 162 30.38 35.08 -22.71
C ARG A 162 31.21 33.93 -23.26
N LYS A 163 30.76 32.70 -23.05
CA LYS A 163 31.39 31.49 -23.62
C LYS A 163 30.35 30.60 -24.26
N LEU A 164 30.58 30.20 -25.50
CA LEU A 164 29.80 29.14 -26.15
C LEU A 164 30.31 27.79 -25.66
N ASP A 165 29.38 26.91 -25.31
CA ASP A 165 29.68 25.56 -24.87
C ASP A 165 29.79 24.63 -26.09
N GLU A 166 30.80 23.75 -26.08
CA GLU A 166 31.02 22.75 -27.13
C GLU A 166 30.21 21.48 -26.86
N VAL A 167 29.67 21.34 -25.65
CA VAL A 167 28.88 20.18 -25.22
C VAL A 167 27.39 20.44 -25.42
N SER A 168 26.72 19.53 -26.13
CA SER A 168 25.27 19.61 -26.38
C SER A 168 24.44 19.46 -25.10
N LEU A 169 23.23 20.02 -25.09
CA LEU A 169 22.23 19.72 -24.04
C LEU A 169 21.60 18.35 -24.20
N MET A 170 21.63 17.79 -25.40
CA MET A 170 21.21 16.41 -25.64
C MET A 170 22.26 15.47 -25.01
N PRO A 171 21.85 14.60 -24.06
CA PRO A 171 22.81 13.77 -23.33
C PRO A 171 23.61 12.83 -24.23
N GLU A 172 24.90 12.66 -23.95
CA GLU A 172 25.68 11.55 -24.50
C GLU A 172 25.21 10.20 -23.92
N GLY A 173 25.42 9.11 -24.66
CA GLY A 173 25.06 7.77 -24.19
C GLY A 173 23.57 7.43 -24.27
N LEU A 174 22.74 8.20 -24.98
CA LEU A 174 21.30 7.89 -25.12
C LEU A 174 21.06 6.50 -25.74
N ALA A 175 21.89 6.10 -26.69
CA ALA A 175 21.81 4.77 -27.31
C ALA A 175 22.07 3.63 -26.32
N SER A 176 22.85 3.88 -25.24
CA SER A 176 23.13 2.88 -24.20
C SER A 176 21.89 2.48 -23.39
N GLN A 177 20.84 3.30 -23.41
CA GLN A 177 19.58 3.05 -22.69
C GLN A 177 18.61 2.12 -23.44
N LEU A 178 18.92 1.82 -24.70
CA LEU A 178 18.14 0.92 -25.54
C LEU A 178 18.58 -0.52 -25.27
N THR A 179 17.62 -1.45 -25.25
CA THR A 179 17.94 -2.85 -24.93
C THR A 179 18.40 -3.66 -26.14
N SER A 180 18.26 -3.12 -27.35
CA SER A 180 18.66 -3.79 -28.59
C SER A 180 18.81 -2.80 -29.75
N GLN A 181 19.56 -3.21 -30.78
CA GLN A 181 19.66 -2.48 -32.04
C GLN A 181 18.27 -2.26 -32.68
N ARG A 182 17.35 -3.21 -32.54
CA ARG A 182 15.97 -3.07 -33.05
C ARG A 182 15.25 -1.85 -32.45
N GLN A 183 15.40 -1.60 -31.14
CA GLN A 183 14.82 -0.41 -30.52
C GLN A 183 15.44 0.88 -31.08
N PHE A 184 16.73 0.88 -31.38
CA PHE A 184 17.39 2.02 -32.03
C PHE A 184 16.81 2.29 -33.42
N LEU A 185 16.66 1.24 -34.24
CA LEU A 185 16.06 1.34 -35.57
C LEU A 185 14.59 1.78 -35.52
N ASP A 186 13.81 1.27 -34.57
CA ASP A 186 12.42 1.69 -34.34
C ASP A 186 12.34 3.19 -34.00
N LEU A 187 13.23 3.68 -33.11
CA LEU A 187 13.30 5.09 -32.74
C LEU A 187 13.68 5.98 -33.94
N VAL A 188 14.72 5.61 -34.69
CA VAL A 188 15.15 6.36 -35.88
C VAL A 188 14.04 6.40 -36.93
N LYS A 189 13.31 5.29 -37.15
CA LYS A 189 12.15 5.25 -38.05
C LYS A 189 11.07 6.23 -37.62
N TYR A 190 10.73 6.25 -36.34
CA TYR A 190 9.76 7.20 -35.80
C TYR A 190 10.21 8.66 -36.02
N LEU A 191 11.46 9.00 -35.69
CA LEU A 191 12.00 10.35 -35.86
C LEU A 191 11.96 10.78 -37.34
N HIS A 192 12.32 9.88 -38.25
CA HIS A 192 12.23 10.15 -39.69
C HIS A 192 10.80 10.44 -40.15
N GLU A 193 9.81 9.68 -39.67
CA GLU A 193 8.41 9.87 -40.05
C GLU A 193 7.80 11.16 -39.50
N ILE A 194 8.18 11.62 -38.31
CA ILE A 194 7.68 12.89 -37.78
C ILE A 194 8.37 14.10 -38.40
N VAL A 195 9.65 13.99 -38.79
CA VAL A 195 10.38 15.03 -39.52
C VAL A 195 9.81 15.23 -40.92
N THR A 196 9.42 14.14 -41.59
CA THR A 196 8.89 14.19 -42.96
C THR A 196 7.37 14.44 -43.00
N GLY A 197 6.62 13.86 -42.07
CA GLY A 197 5.15 13.94 -42.02
C GLY A 197 4.60 15.05 -41.11
N GLY A 198 5.47 15.77 -40.39
CA GLY A 198 5.11 16.89 -39.53
C GLY A 198 4.20 16.54 -38.36
N SER A 199 3.53 17.56 -37.80
CA SER A 199 2.74 17.43 -36.57
C SER A 199 1.58 16.43 -36.71
N LYS A 200 0.95 16.36 -37.90
CA LYS A 200 -0.11 15.37 -38.18
C LYS A 200 0.39 13.94 -38.03
N ARG A 201 1.56 13.61 -38.60
CA ARG A 201 2.12 12.26 -38.49
C ARG A 201 2.58 11.95 -37.07
N ALA A 202 3.10 12.95 -36.36
CA ALA A 202 3.45 12.82 -34.95
C ALA A 202 2.22 12.47 -34.09
N GLU A 203 1.07 13.09 -34.33
CA GLU A 203 -0.19 12.81 -33.64
C GLU A 203 -0.72 11.39 -33.92
N GLU A 204 -0.71 10.94 -35.19
CA GLU A 204 -1.16 9.60 -35.59
C GLU A 204 -0.35 8.45 -34.95
N LEU A 205 0.94 8.70 -34.72
CA LEU A 205 1.88 7.74 -34.15
C LEU A 205 1.99 7.85 -32.63
N ALA A 206 1.56 8.96 -32.03
CA ALA A 206 1.70 9.19 -30.60
C ALA A 206 0.91 8.12 -29.80
N PRO A 207 1.52 7.52 -28.76
CA PRO A 207 0.81 6.56 -27.91
C PRO A 207 -0.34 7.24 -27.15
N PRO A 208 -1.35 6.49 -26.68
CA PRO A 208 -2.40 7.02 -25.82
C PRO A 208 -1.83 7.76 -24.60
N VAL A 209 -2.49 8.82 -24.11
CA VAL A 209 -1.99 9.64 -22.98
C VAL A 209 -1.67 8.80 -21.74
N ALA A 210 -2.48 7.77 -21.45
CA ALA A 210 -2.22 6.83 -20.35
C ALA A 210 -0.90 6.04 -20.49
N MET A 211 -0.36 5.93 -21.71
CA MET A 211 0.90 5.26 -22.04
C MET A 211 2.04 6.26 -22.31
N ARG A 212 1.77 7.56 -22.37
CA ARG A 212 2.82 8.60 -22.44
C ARG A 212 3.43 8.69 -21.05
N GLY A 213 4.73 8.43 -20.92
CA GLY A 213 5.41 8.47 -19.61
C GLY A 213 5.37 9.83 -18.92
N ILE A 214 4.90 10.89 -19.59
CA ILE A 214 4.78 12.27 -19.10
C ILE A 214 3.38 12.44 -18.49
N ARG A 215 3.29 12.31 -17.15
CA ARG A 215 2.09 12.72 -16.41
C ARG A 215 2.12 14.25 -16.24
N PRO A 216 0.98 14.95 -16.46
CA PRO A 216 0.88 16.36 -16.10
C PRO A 216 1.12 16.52 -14.59
N LEU A 217 1.85 17.58 -14.23
CA LEU A 217 2.08 17.88 -12.81
C LEU A 217 0.77 18.31 -12.14
N PRO A 218 0.59 17.99 -10.84
CA PRO A 218 -0.52 18.53 -10.07
C PRO A 218 -0.51 20.05 -10.09
N GLU A 219 -1.71 20.67 -10.14
CA GLU A 219 -1.87 22.13 -10.21
C GLU A 219 -1.13 22.87 -9.08
N TYR A 220 -1.08 22.28 -7.88
CA TYR A 220 -0.41 22.88 -6.73
C TYR A 220 1.10 23.08 -6.93
N GLU A 221 1.75 22.34 -7.84
CA GLU A 221 3.20 22.49 -8.10
C GLU A 221 3.56 23.89 -8.61
N GLY A 222 2.62 24.59 -9.27
CA GLY A 222 2.82 25.98 -9.72
C GLY A 222 2.60 27.04 -8.64
N ARG A 223 2.08 26.66 -7.46
CA ARG A 223 1.71 27.58 -6.36
C ARG A 223 2.47 27.31 -5.06
N VAL A 224 3.52 26.50 -5.09
CA VAL A 224 4.23 26.07 -3.89
C VAL A 224 4.94 27.26 -3.22
N ASP A 225 4.69 27.44 -1.91
CA ASP A 225 5.41 28.37 -1.06
C ASP A 225 6.82 27.82 -0.74
N HIS A 226 7.71 27.91 -1.72
CA HIS A 226 9.09 27.46 -1.61
C HIS A 226 9.84 28.18 -0.48
N ARG A 227 9.57 29.48 -0.31
CA ARG A 227 10.19 30.32 0.73
C ARG A 227 9.80 29.84 2.12
N GLY A 228 8.50 29.69 2.40
CA GLY A 228 8.03 29.28 3.72
C GLY A 228 8.40 27.85 4.08
N ILE A 229 8.51 26.93 3.10
CA ILE A 229 9.02 25.58 3.36
C ILE A 229 10.51 25.63 3.72
N LEU A 230 11.33 26.29 2.90
CA LEU A 230 12.78 26.35 3.13
C LEU A 230 13.14 27.07 4.43
N ALA A 231 12.41 28.13 4.79
CA ALA A 231 12.60 28.87 6.05
C ALA A 231 12.21 28.04 7.29
N GLY A 232 11.40 26.99 7.14
CA GLY A 232 10.91 26.14 8.22
C GLY A 232 11.61 24.79 8.35
N LEU A 233 12.72 24.56 7.65
CA LEU A 233 13.48 23.30 7.74
C LEU A 233 14.23 23.22 9.09
N ASP A 234 14.04 22.11 9.80
CA ASP A 234 14.58 21.84 11.13
C ASP A 234 15.17 20.42 11.25
N ASP A 235 15.61 20.03 12.45
CA ASP A 235 16.14 18.69 12.71
C ASP A 235 15.11 17.57 12.44
N GLN A 236 13.81 17.87 12.51
CA GLN A 236 12.77 16.89 12.14
C GLN A 236 12.74 16.70 10.62
N ALA A 237 12.82 17.78 9.84
CA ALA A 237 12.97 17.74 8.39
C ALA A 237 14.21 16.94 7.98
N LEU A 238 15.31 17.10 8.71
CA LEU A 238 16.54 16.33 8.47
C LEU A 238 16.31 14.82 8.65
N ARG A 239 15.62 14.41 9.72
CA ARG A 239 15.29 12.99 9.98
C ARG A 239 14.35 12.42 8.93
N ARG A 240 13.28 13.13 8.57
CA ARG A 240 12.36 12.70 7.50
C ARG A 240 13.07 12.59 6.15
N GLY A 241 13.97 13.52 5.87
CA GLY A 241 14.80 13.51 4.66
C GLY A 241 15.73 12.31 4.59
N GLN A 242 16.28 11.89 5.73
CA GLN A 242 17.10 10.68 5.83
C GLN A 242 16.30 9.43 5.47
N GLU A 243 15.11 9.26 6.04
CA GLU A 243 14.23 8.11 5.77
C GLU A 243 13.87 8.01 4.27
N VAL A 244 13.58 9.16 3.65
CA VAL A 244 13.32 9.23 2.20
C VAL A 244 14.57 8.86 1.40
N TYR A 245 15.75 9.38 1.76
CA TYR A 245 16.98 9.09 1.03
C TYR A 245 17.36 7.60 1.10
N GLU A 246 17.33 7.03 2.31
CA GLU A 246 17.74 5.65 2.57
C GLU A 246 16.78 4.62 1.98
N SER A 247 15.50 4.96 1.84
CA SER A 247 14.51 4.06 1.25
C SER A 247 14.67 3.88 -0.26
N LEU A 248 14.97 4.95 -1.00
CA LEU A 248 14.91 4.94 -2.48
C LEU A 248 16.11 5.59 -3.17
N CYS A 249 16.55 6.76 -2.71
CA CYS A 249 17.58 7.54 -3.41
C CYS A 249 18.97 6.90 -3.33
N VAL A 250 19.30 6.29 -2.18
CA VAL A 250 20.61 5.67 -1.91
C VAL A 250 20.97 4.57 -2.90
N ASN A 251 19.97 3.85 -3.44
CA ASN A 251 20.18 2.78 -4.40
C ASN A 251 20.89 3.27 -5.66
N CYS A 252 20.61 4.50 -6.11
CA CYS A 252 21.21 5.09 -7.31
C CYS A 252 22.39 6.00 -6.97
N HIS A 253 22.25 6.86 -5.96
CA HIS A 253 23.23 7.90 -5.63
C HIS A 253 24.34 7.43 -4.68
N GLY A 254 24.13 6.32 -3.98
CA GLY A 254 25.06 5.78 -3.00
C GLY A 254 25.11 6.57 -1.70
N THR A 255 26.10 6.27 -0.88
CA THR A 255 26.50 7.05 0.29
C THR A 255 27.85 7.72 0.03
N HIS A 256 28.42 8.37 1.04
CA HIS A 256 29.80 8.87 0.97
C HIS A 256 30.76 7.71 0.66
N ASP A 257 30.65 6.63 1.43
CA ASP A 257 31.60 5.51 1.41
C ASP A 257 31.28 4.45 0.34
N ARG A 258 30.01 4.31 -0.05
CA ARG A 258 29.57 3.25 -0.98
C ARG A 258 28.94 3.84 -2.24
N PRO A 259 29.43 3.49 -3.44
CA PRO A 259 28.79 3.94 -4.67
C PRO A 259 27.39 3.33 -4.81
N GLY A 260 26.47 4.06 -5.44
CA GLY A 260 25.17 3.53 -5.82
C GLY A 260 25.27 2.60 -7.03
N SER A 261 24.16 1.93 -7.33
CA SER A 261 24.05 0.95 -8.42
C SER A 261 24.13 1.57 -9.83
N LEU A 262 23.87 2.87 -9.98
CA LEU A 262 23.88 3.57 -11.26
C LEU A 262 25.15 4.44 -11.40
N PRO A 263 26.14 4.04 -12.23
CA PRO A 263 27.41 4.77 -12.36
C PRO A 263 27.28 6.20 -12.86
N THR A 264 26.20 6.50 -13.60
CA THR A 264 25.87 7.82 -14.16
C THR A 264 25.17 8.75 -13.16
N SER A 265 24.73 8.23 -12.01
CA SER A 265 24.06 9.04 -10.99
C SER A 265 25.04 9.96 -10.28
N LEU A 266 24.58 11.17 -9.94
CA LEU A 266 25.39 12.14 -9.22
C LEU A 266 25.71 11.62 -7.81
N ARG A 267 26.99 11.43 -7.50
CA ARG A 267 27.43 11.18 -6.11
C ARG A 267 27.48 12.51 -5.37
N PHE A 268 26.56 12.75 -4.43
CA PHE A 268 26.45 14.07 -3.79
C PHE A 268 27.71 14.49 -3.04
N ALA A 269 28.42 13.53 -2.42
CA ALA A 269 29.64 13.81 -1.66
C ALA A 269 30.85 14.28 -2.50
N SER A 270 30.86 14.11 -3.82
CA SER A 270 32.05 14.41 -4.64
C SER A 270 31.77 14.84 -6.08
N GLY A 271 30.54 14.68 -6.56
CA GLY A 271 30.15 14.99 -7.93
C GLY A 271 29.77 16.46 -8.12
N LYS A 272 29.78 16.90 -9.38
CA LYS A 272 29.37 18.27 -9.77
C LYS A 272 27.94 18.28 -10.32
N PHE A 273 27.10 19.18 -9.82
CA PHE A 273 25.73 19.35 -10.30
C PHE A 273 25.73 19.90 -11.73
N LYS A 274 24.87 19.31 -12.58
CA LYS A 274 24.72 19.73 -13.98
C LYS A 274 23.50 20.64 -14.22
N ARG A 275 22.55 20.68 -13.28
CA ARG A 275 21.28 21.42 -13.37
C ARG A 275 21.03 22.36 -12.17
N GLY A 276 22.11 22.88 -11.57
CA GLY A 276 22.06 23.67 -10.34
C GLY A 276 22.07 22.82 -9.07
N GLY A 277 22.88 23.22 -8.08
CA GLY A 277 23.01 22.56 -6.77
C GLY A 277 22.26 23.27 -5.64
N ASP A 278 21.58 24.39 -5.93
CA ASP A 278 20.74 25.08 -4.97
C ASP A 278 19.43 24.30 -4.70
N PRO A 279 18.77 24.53 -3.56
CA PRO A 279 17.56 23.78 -3.17
C PRO A 279 16.43 23.84 -4.18
N TYR A 280 16.24 24.96 -4.87
CA TYR A 280 15.12 25.10 -5.80
C TYR A 280 15.41 24.36 -7.10
N SER A 281 16.63 24.43 -7.61
CA SER A 281 17.08 23.60 -8.73
C SER A 281 17.02 22.09 -8.44
N MET A 282 17.38 21.69 -7.22
CA MET A 282 17.20 20.31 -6.76
C MET A 282 15.72 19.92 -6.69
N TYR A 283 14.85 20.80 -6.19
CA TYR A 283 13.39 20.61 -6.18
C TYR A 283 12.85 20.38 -7.59
N LEU A 284 13.23 21.24 -8.54
CA LEU A 284 12.86 21.09 -9.95
C LEU A 284 13.38 19.77 -10.54
N THR A 285 14.51 19.27 -10.07
CA THR A 285 15.04 17.96 -10.48
C THR A 285 14.21 16.80 -9.95
N LEU A 286 13.76 16.87 -8.70
CA LEU A 286 12.82 15.90 -8.14
C LEU A 286 11.44 15.97 -8.82
N THR A 287 10.96 17.16 -9.14
CA THR A 287 9.63 17.37 -9.75
C THR A 287 9.58 16.97 -11.22
N HIS A 288 10.60 17.34 -12.01
CA HIS A 288 10.58 17.15 -13.46
C HIS A 288 11.49 16.01 -13.94
N GLY A 289 12.32 15.45 -13.06
CA GLY A 289 13.42 14.56 -13.43
C GLY A 289 14.59 15.31 -14.07
N TYR A 290 15.70 14.61 -14.30
CA TYR A 290 16.84 15.11 -15.08
C TYR A 290 17.73 13.97 -15.56
N GLY A 291 18.08 13.94 -16.84
CA GLY A 291 18.86 12.85 -17.43
C GLY A 291 18.15 11.50 -17.24
N GLN A 292 18.83 10.53 -16.62
CA GLN A 292 18.27 9.22 -16.30
C GLN A 292 17.43 9.21 -15.00
N MET A 293 17.44 10.29 -14.22
CA MET A 293 16.62 10.40 -13.02
C MET A 293 15.18 10.77 -13.42
N VAL A 294 14.26 9.82 -13.26
CA VAL A 294 12.84 10.05 -13.50
C VAL A 294 12.26 11.04 -12.49
N ALA A 295 11.20 11.73 -12.89
CA ALA A 295 10.42 12.59 -12.00
C ALA A 295 9.90 11.79 -10.79
N GLN A 296 10.11 12.31 -9.59
CA GLN A 296 9.70 11.69 -8.33
C GLN A 296 8.28 12.13 -7.96
N THR A 297 7.30 11.71 -8.76
CA THR A 297 5.89 12.14 -8.65
C THR A 297 5.16 11.62 -7.41
N TRP A 298 5.80 10.75 -6.63
CA TRP A 298 5.26 10.19 -5.39
C TRP A 298 5.54 11.08 -4.17
N MET A 299 6.50 12.01 -4.26
CA MET A 299 6.81 12.95 -3.19
C MET A 299 5.97 14.22 -3.29
N VAL A 300 5.43 14.65 -2.15
CA VAL A 300 4.83 15.99 -2.00
C VAL A 300 5.92 17.06 -1.82
N PRO A 301 5.62 18.37 -1.95
CA PRO A 301 6.64 19.42 -1.90
C PRO A 301 7.50 19.42 -0.64
N THR A 302 6.89 19.18 0.53
CA THR A 302 7.61 19.12 1.82
C THR A 302 8.57 17.92 1.88
N GLN A 303 8.19 16.74 1.40
CA GLN A 303 9.09 15.57 1.34
C GLN A 303 10.28 15.80 0.40
N LYS A 304 10.07 16.48 -0.73
CA LYS A 304 11.16 16.88 -1.65
C LYS A 304 12.17 17.77 -0.92
N TYR A 305 11.70 18.76 -0.16
CA TYR A 305 12.58 19.64 0.60
C TYR A 305 13.24 18.96 1.81
N ASP A 306 12.56 18.04 2.48
CA ASP A 306 13.14 17.23 3.55
C ASP A 306 14.37 16.44 3.02
N VAL A 307 14.23 15.71 1.89
CA VAL A 307 15.37 14.96 1.31
C VAL A 307 16.47 15.87 0.77
N ILE A 308 16.12 17.02 0.18
CA ILE A 308 17.08 18.03 -0.25
C ILE A 308 17.87 18.56 0.95
N HIS A 309 17.19 18.84 2.07
CA HIS A 309 17.82 19.29 3.30
C HIS A 309 18.82 18.25 3.83
N TYR A 310 18.41 16.98 3.88
CA TYR A 310 19.31 15.88 4.23
C TYR A 310 20.53 15.79 3.32
N ILE A 311 20.34 15.84 2.00
CA ILE A 311 21.45 15.78 1.04
C ILE A 311 22.44 16.93 1.29
N ARG A 312 21.91 18.15 1.47
CA ARG A 312 22.71 19.37 1.67
C ARG A 312 23.51 19.32 2.96
N GLU A 313 22.88 18.98 4.07
CA GLU A 313 23.54 18.98 5.38
C GLU A 313 24.52 17.82 5.55
N ARG A 314 24.21 16.63 5.02
CA ARG A 314 25.01 15.42 5.26
C ARG A 314 26.11 15.18 4.23
N TYR A 315 25.88 15.58 2.98
CA TYR A 315 26.86 15.37 1.90
C TYR A 315 27.49 16.68 1.44
N LEU A 316 26.70 17.70 1.08
CA LEU A 316 27.28 18.88 0.43
C LEU A 316 28.08 19.75 1.40
N LYS A 317 27.50 20.11 2.54
CA LYS A 317 28.09 21.06 3.49
C LYS A 317 29.46 20.60 4.03
N SER A 318 29.61 19.31 4.27
CA SER A 318 30.81 18.71 4.86
C SER A 318 31.77 18.09 3.85
N HIS A 319 31.28 17.50 2.76
CA HIS A 319 32.10 16.70 1.84
C HIS A 319 32.22 17.31 0.44
N ASN A 320 31.32 18.22 0.05
CA ASN A 320 31.32 18.86 -1.26
C ASN A 320 30.96 20.36 -1.19
N PRO A 321 31.73 21.16 -0.43
CA PRO A 321 31.39 22.55 -0.12
C PRO A 321 31.32 23.45 -1.36
N ASP A 322 32.09 23.16 -2.41
CA ASP A 322 32.07 23.87 -3.70
C ASP A 322 30.71 23.78 -4.42
N GLN A 323 29.87 22.82 -4.05
CA GLN A 323 28.52 22.65 -4.58
C GLN A 323 27.43 23.06 -3.58
N TYR A 324 27.81 23.48 -2.37
CA TYR A 324 26.88 23.92 -1.35
C TYR A 324 26.50 25.39 -1.55
N VAL A 325 25.22 25.65 -1.81
CA VAL A 325 24.67 27.02 -1.92
C VAL A 325 23.99 27.40 -0.60
N PRO A 326 24.43 28.46 0.11
CA PRO A 326 23.75 28.96 1.31
C PRO A 326 22.34 29.49 1.01
N VAL A 327 21.40 29.27 1.93
CA VAL A 327 20.04 29.83 1.85
C VAL A 327 19.97 31.04 2.79
N GLY A 328 20.18 32.24 2.23
CA GLY A 328 20.00 33.51 2.93
C GLY A 328 18.76 34.27 2.44
N GLU A 329 18.48 35.43 3.04
CA GLU A 329 17.31 36.25 2.69
C GLU A 329 17.25 36.62 1.20
N ALA A 330 18.39 36.98 0.59
CA ALA A 330 18.45 37.30 -0.83
C ALA A 330 18.07 36.11 -1.73
N TYR A 331 18.47 34.89 -1.35
CA TYR A 331 18.07 33.67 -2.06
C TYR A 331 16.58 33.40 -1.86
N LEU A 332 16.09 33.48 -0.61
CA LEU A 332 14.67 33.28 -0.29
C LEU A 332 13.75 34.28 -1.00
N ALA A 333 14.19 35.53 -1.18
CA ALA A 333 13.47 36.55 -1.94
C ALA A 333 13.48 36.30 -3.46
N SER A 334 14.42 35.50 -3.98
CA SER A 334 14.51 35.17 -5.40
C SER A 334 13.62 34.01 -5.83
N LEU A 335 13.01 33.30 -4.87
CA LEU A 335 12.16 32.13 -5.13
C LEU A 335 10.78 32.55 -5.68
N PRO A 336 10.12 31.68 -6.46
CA PRO A 336 8.75 31.91 -6.87
C PRO A 336 7.82 32.11 -5.67
N VAL A 337 6.86 33.02 -5.83
CA VAL A 337 5.82 33.28 -4.84
C VAL A 337 4.77 32.17 -4.93
N GLY A 338 4.40 31.61 -3.79
CA GLY A 338 3.36 30.60 -3.67
C GLY A 338 2.60 30.72 -2.36
N ASP A 339 1.45 30.05 -2.29
CA ASP A 339 0.49 30.11 -1.18
C ASP A 339 0.18 28.73 -0.57
N THR A 340 0.79 27.66 -1.07
CA THR A 340 0.51 26.29 -0.62
C THR A 340 1.77 25.49 -0.30
N ARG A 341 1.69 24.58 0.66
CA ARG A 341 2.74 23.57 0.94
C ARG A 341 2.51 22.24 0.20
N GLY A 342 1.46 22.17 -0.61
CA GLY A 342 0.96 20.93 -1.18
C GLY A 342 0.22 20.05 -0.15
N PRO A 343 -0.17 18.83 -0.55
CA PRO A 343 -0.84 17.89 0.34
C PRO A 343 0.08 17.39 1.46
N ALA A 344 -0.51 16.84 2.53
CA ALA A 344 0.25 16.25 3.63
C ALA A 344 1.12 15.08 3.15
N PRO A 345 2.35 14.92 3.66
CA PRO A 345 3.21 13.77 3.38
C PRO A 345 2.48 12.45 3.66
N VAL A 346 2.54 11.53 2.70
CA VAL A 346 2.09 10.15 2.89
C VAL A 346 3.32 9.24 2.88
N LYS A 347 3.34 8.24 3.77
CA LYS A 347 4.36 7.21 3.76
C LYS A 347 4.25 6.44 2.44
N PHE A 348 5.28 6.52 1.61
CA PHE A 348 5.29 5.83 0.33
C PHE A 348 5.73 4.38 0.51
N GLU A 349 4.82 3.45 0.27
CA GLU A 349 5.07 2.00 0.30
C GLU A 349 5.05 1.48 -1.14
N PRO A 350 6.20 1.47 -1.84
CA PRO A 350 6.24 1.21 -3.28
C PRO A 350 5.60 -0.14 -3.62
N TRP A 351 5.87 -1.17 -2.83
CA TRP A 351 5.28 -2.51 -2.99
C TRP A 351 3.74 -2.49 -2.93
N ALA A 352 3.14 -1.73 -2.01
CA ALA A 352 1.67 -1.63 -1.92
C ALA A 352 1.04 -0.93 -3.14
N THR A 353 1.84 -0.15 -3.88
CA THR A 353 1.40 0.58 -5.06
C THR A 353 1.76 -0.10 -6.39
N MET A 354 2.60 -1.14 -6.37
CA MET A 354 3.03 -1.88 -7.55
C MET A 354 1.86 -2.65 -8.18
N ASN A 355 1.87 -2.71 -9.51
CA ASN A 355 0.98 -3.59 -10.27
C ASN A 355 1.69 -4.92 -10.50
N TYR A 356 1.34 -5.94 -9.71
CA TYR A 356 1.89 -7.30 -9.83
C TYR A 356 1.23 -8.14 -10.93
N GLY A 357 0.37 -7.55 -11.75
CA GLY A 357 -0.56 -8.30 -12.59
C GLY A 357 -1.77 -8.77 -11.78
N HIS A 358 -2.53 -9.70 -12.35
CA HIS A 358 -3.80 -10.15 -11.77
C HIS A 358 -3.64 -11.17 -10.63
N THR A 359 -2.43 -11.71 -10.46
CA THR A 359 -2.09 -12.68 -9.43
C THR A 359 -0.79 -12.32 -8.72
N LEU A 360 -0.65 -12.70 -7.46
CA LEU A 360 0.61 -12.65 -6.73
C LEU A 360 0.83 -13.98 -6.00
N THR A 361 1.97 -14.63 -6.27
CA THR A 361 2.37 -15.83 -5.54
C THR A 361 3.18 -15.45 -4.31
N HIS A 362 2.74 -15.85 -3.13
CA HIS A 362 3.43 -15.61 -1.86
C HIS A 362 2.97 -16.62 -0.79
N THR A 363 3.64 -16.64 0.37
CA THR A 363 3.04 -17.20 1.59
C THR A 363 2.01 -16.24 2.14
N TYR A 364 0.78 -16.71 2.33
CA TYR A 364 -0.31 -15.91 2.92
C TYR A 364 -0.80 -16.54 4.22
N GLU A 365 -0.99 -15.72 5.23
CA GLU A 365 -1.66 -16.09 6.47
C GLU A 365 -3.14 -15.72 6.39
N VAL A 366 -3.99 -16.70 6.67
CA VAL A 366 -5.45 -16.55 6.71
C VAL A 366 -5.87 -16.47 8.18
N GLY A 367 -6.45 -15.34 8.58
CA GLY A 367 -6.77 -15.08 9.99
C GLY A 367 -5.61 -14.43 10.76
N ASP A 368 -5.66 -14.51 12.09
CA ASP A 368 -4.74 -13.84 13.01
C ASP A 368 -4.12 -14.76 14.08
N ASP A 369 -4.39 -16.07 13.99
CA ASP A 369 -3.95 -17.07 14.97
C ASP A 369 -2.62 -17.76 14.60
N GLY A 370 -2.04 -17.44 13.44
CA GLY A 370 -0.82 -18.08 12.95
C GLY A 370 -0.95 -19.59 12.75
N ALA A 371 -2.16 -20.11 12.46
CA ALA A 371 -2.40 -21.53 12.24
C ALA A 371 -2.70 -21.90 10.78
N ASN A 372 -3.22 -20.96 9.98
CA ASN A 372 -3.64 -21.20 8.61
C ASN A 372 -2.77 -20.48 7.58
N PHE A 373 -1.91 -21.21 6.88
CA PHE A 373 -1.00 -20.66 5.88
C PHE A 373 -1.20 -21.31 4.52
N ALA A 374 -1.31 -20.50 3.47
CA ALA A 374 -1.08 -20.92 2.10
C ALA A 374 0.40 -20.65 1.77
N TYR A 375 1.27 -21.65 1.95
CA TYR A 375 2.72 -21.46 1.84
C TYR A 375 3.17 -21.08 0.43
N LYS A 376 2.57 -21.71 -0.58
CA LYS A 376 2.68 -21.32 -2.00
C LYS A 376 1.31 -20.89 -2.50
N GLY A 377 0.79 -19.83 -1.88
CA GLY A 377 -0.49 -19.28 -2.24
C GLY A 377 -0.40 -18.45 -3.52
N VAL A 378 -1.26 -18.72 -4.49
CA VAL A 378 -1.53 -17.85 -5.64
C VAL A 378 -2.78 -17.05 -5.30
N ALA A 379 -2.58 -15.80 -4.87
CA ALA A 379 -3.68 -14.89 -4.66
C ALA A 379 -4.12 -14.30 -6.01
N VAL A 380 -5.43 -14.30 -6.26
CA VAL A 380 -6.07 -13.89 -7.51
C VAL A 380 -7.07 -12.78 -7.20
N ARG A 381 -7.02 -11.66 -7.92
CA ARG A 381 -8.07 -10.63 -7.87
C ARG A 381 -9.29 -11.11 -8.62
N LEU A 382 -10.51 -10.75 -8.22
CA LEU A 382 -11.72 -11.27 -8.86
C LEU A 382 -12.60 -10.16 -9.43
N ASP A 383 -12.46 -8.94 -8.91
CA ASP A 383 -13.15 -7.76 -9.43
C ASP A 383 -12.38 -7.15 -10.62
N PRO A 384 -13.09 -6.56 -11.60
CA PRO A 384 -12.47 -5.88 -12.72
C PRO A 384 -11.83 -4.55 -12.28
N GLY A 385 -10.73 -4.17 -12.91
CA GLY A 385 -10.17 -2.83 -12.77
C GLY A 385 -8.66 -2.73 -13.01
N PRO A 386 -8.13 -1.51 -13.17
CA PRO A 386 -6.70 -1.29 -13.35
C PRO A 386 -5.91 -1.57 -12.07
N GLY A 387 -4.60 -1.73 -12.21
CA GLY A 387 -3.65 -1.77 -11.08
C GLY A 387 -3.34 -3.16 -10.52
N GLY A 388 -3.92 -4.22 -11.07
CA GLY A 388 -3.59 -5.60 -10.70
C GLY A 388 -4.13 -5.99 -9.32
N VAL A 389 -3.57 -7.06 -8.75
CA VAL A 389 -4.06 -7.71 -7.53
C VAL A 389 -4.02 -6.81 -6.29
N SER A 390 -3.06 -5.88 -6.22
CA SER A 390 -2.92 -4.90 -5.12
C SER A 390 -4.04 -3.85 -5.07
N ARG A 391 -4.83 -3.71 -6.15
CA ARG A 391 -5.91 -2.71 -6.29
C ARG A 391 -7.30 -3.34 -6.42
N GLY A 392 -7.42 -4.63 -6.12
CA GLY A 392 -8.71 -5.33 -6.09
C GLY A 392 -9.56 -4.94 -4.89
N ARG A 393 -10.72 -5.59 -4.80
CA ARG A 393 -11.64 -5.58 -3.67
C ARG A 393 -12.15 -6.96 -3.31
N GLN A 394 -11.99 -7.93 -4.20
CA GLN A 394 -12.40 -9.32 -4.02
C GLN A 394 -11.25 -10.22 -4.43
N TRP A 395 -10.91 -11.19 -3.59
CA TRP A 395 -9.76 -12.07 -3.84
C TRP A 395 -10.03 -13.50 -3.39
N MET A 396 -9.33 -14.42 -4.02
CA MET A 396 -9.20 -15.81 -3.57
C MET A 396 -7.75 -16.25 -3.63
N VAL A 397 -7.34 -17.15 -2.74
CA VAL A 397 -5.97 -17.67 -2.68
C VAL A 397 -5.94 -19.19 -2.82
N PHE A 398 -5.22 -19.69 -3.83
CA PHE A 398 -5.04 -21.12 -4.11
C PHE A 398 -3.67 -21.59 -3.62
N ASP A 399 -3.60 -22.65 -2.82
CA ASP A 399 -2.35 -23.21 -2.32
C ASP A 399 -1.82 -24.32 -3.23
N GLU A 400 -0.70 -24.06 -3.92
CA GLU A 400 -0.07 -24.99 -4.86
C GLU A 400 0.48 -26.26 -4.20
N ASP A 401 0.68 -26.28 -2.89
CA ASP A 401 1.20 -27.48 -2.23
C ASP A 401 0.07 -28.46 -1.88
N THR A 402 -1.16 -27.98 -1.70
CA THR A 402 -2.28 -28.76 -1.17
C THR A 402 -3.51 -28.84 -2.07
N MET A 403 -3.51 -28.11 -3.20
CA MET A 403 -4.64 -27.97 -4.12
C MET A 403 -5.93 -27.47 -3.44
N ARG A 404 -5.78 -26.64 -2.40
CA ARG A 404 -6.92 -26.05 -1.67
C ARG A 404 -7.09 -24.58 -2.05
N TRP A 405 -8.33 -24.11 -2.09
CA TRP A 405 -8.58 -22.68 -1.94
C TRP A 405 -8.55 -22.35 -0.46
N ALA A 406 -7.50 -21.66 0.00
CA ALA A 406 -7.31 -21.41 1.42
C ALA A 406 -8.29 -20.38 1.96
N ALA A 407 -8.66 -19.37 1.16
CA ALA A 407 -9.70 -18.40 1.50
C ALA A 407 -10.25 -17.66 0.28
N GLY A 408 -11.46 -17.11 0.44
CA GLY A 408 -11.99 -15.99 -0.32
C GLY A 408 -12.32 -14.83 0.63
N TRP A 409 -11.90 -13.63 0.26
CA TRP A 409 -12.07 -12.44 1.09
C TRP A 409 -12.37 -11.19 0.26
N SER A 410 -13.02 -10.21 0.88
CA SER A 410 -13.29 -8.90 0.29
C SER A 410 -12.92 -7.74 1.23
N GLY A 411 -12.59 -6.58 0.66
CA GLY A 411 -12.18 -5.41 1.45
C GLY A 411 -11.59 -4.27 0.63
N GLU A 412 -11.14 -3.22 1.34
CA GLU A 412 -10.47 -2.05 0.74
C GLU A 412 -8.99 -2.28 0.47
N GLN A 413 -8.39 -3.27 1.11
CA GLN A 413 -6.97 -3.55 1.06
C GLN A 413 -6.75 -5.03 0.81
N PHE A 414 -5.79 -5.36 -0.04
CA PHE A 414 -5.47 -6.74 -0.40
C PHE A 414 -4.86 -7.52 0.79
N ILE A 415 -3.75 -7.01 1.34
CA ILE A 415 -2.96 -7.61 2.42
C ILE A 415 -2.27 -6.53 3.27
N ASP A 416 -1.75 -6.90 4.45
CA ASP A 416 -1.02 -6.00 5.34
C ASP A 416 0.44 -5.69 4.93
N TRP A 417 0.90 -6.24 3.79
CA TRP A 417 2.24 -6.06 3.19
C TRP A 417 3.43 -6.32 4.14
N ASN A 418 3.22 -7.04 5.25
CA ASN A 418 4.32 -7.43 6.12
C ASN A 418 5.09 -8.59 5.52
N GLY A 419 6.42 -8.50 5.51
CA GLY A 419 7.28 -9.61 5.11
C GLY A 419 8.59 -9.17 4.49
N ILE A 420 9.54 -10.10 4.46
CA ILE A 420 10.92 -9.83 4.05
C ILE A 420 11.02 -9.25 2.63
N MET A 421 10.16 -9.68 1.72
CA MET A 421 10.13 -9.24 0.31
C MET A 421 9.51 -7.85 0.11
N PHE A 422 8.84 -7.30 1.14
CA PHE A 422 8.15 -6.02 1.06
C PHE A 422 8.84 -4.99 1.95
N ASN A 423 8.76 -5.18 3.26
CA ASN A 423 9.25 -4.22 4.25
C ASN A 423 10.45 -4.73 5.06
N GLY A 424 11.08 -5.83 4.63
CA GLY A 424 12.28 -6.40 5.27
C GLY A 424 12.04 -7.09 6.62
N ARG A 425 10.79 -7.15 7.10
CA ARG A 425 10.47 -7.81 8.39
C ARG A 425 10.67 -9.31 8.26
N HIS A 426 11.51 -9.85 9.15
CA HIS A 426 11.75 -11.29 9.27
C HIS A 426 10.63 -11.94 10.08
N ASN A 427 10.38 -13.23 9.82
CA ASN A 427 9.34 -14.02 10.50
C ASN A 427 7.93 -13.42 10.42
N ALA A 428 7.68 -12.57 9.42
CA ALA A 428 6.39 -11.98 9.14
C ALA A 428 5.92 -12.45 7.76
N HIS A 429 4.65 -12.84 7.67
CA HIS A 429 4.00 -13.20 6.43
C HIS A 429 2.85 -12.22 6.15
N PRO A 430 2.55 -11.91 4.88
CA PRO A 430 1.39 -11.12 4.54
C PRO A 430 0.12 -11.77 5.06
N ARG A 431 -0.64 -11.01 5.84
CA ARG A 431 -1.99 -11.39 6.26
C ARG A 431 -3.03 -10.85 5.31
N LEU A 432 -4.08 -11.62 5.10
CA LEU A 432 -5.26 -11.14 4.36
C LEU A 432 -5.81 -9.90 5.08
N SER A 433 -6.16 -8.86 4.31
CA SER A 433 -6.82 -7.68 4.84
C SER A 433 -8.26 -7.64 4.34
N GLY A 434 -9.21 -7.44 5.24
CA GLY A 434 -10.65 -7.44 4.92
C GLY A 434 -11.44 -8.57 5.57
N ARG A 435 -12.67 -8.77 5.09
CA ARG A 435 -13.60 -9.79 5.58
C ARG A 435 -13.32 -11.09 4.84
N VAL A 436 -12.95 -12.14 5.57
CA VAL A 436 -12.86 -13.51 5.04
C VAL A 436 -14.26 -14.11 5.03
N GLU A 437 -14.87 -14.31 3.86
CA GLU A 437 -16.19 -14.93 3.73
C GLU A 437 -16.12 -16.46 3.81
N PHE A 438 -15.09 -17.08 3.26
CA PHE A 438 -14.84 -18.50 3.46
C PHE A 438 -13.35 -18.79 3.61
N GLN A 439 -13.04 -19.86 4.33
CA GLN A 439 -11.69 -20.35 4.49
C GLN A 439 -11.66 -21.88 4.58
N ASN A 440 -10.50 -22.45 4.30
CA ASN A 440 -10.16 -23.85 4.59
C ASN A 440 -8.89 -23.85 5.43
N PRO A 441 -8.68 -24.81 6.35
CA PRO A 441 -7.43 -24.90 7.10
C PRO A 441 -6.29 -25.46 6.25
N THR A 442 -5.07 -25.31 6.74
CA THR A 442 -3.87 -25.93 6.16
C THR A 442 -4.04 -27.46 6.10
N GLY A 443 -4.01 -28.02 4.89
CA GLY A 443 -4.17 -29.46 4.65
C GLY A 443 -4.64 -29.76 3.23
N PRO A 444 -4.84 -31.04 2.85
CA PRO A 444 -5.27 -31.42 1.51
C PRO A 444 -6.61 -30.77 1.11
N GLY A 445 -6.68 -30.17 -0.09
CA GLY A 445 -7.93 -29.66 -0.67
C GLY A 445 -8.84 -30.75 -1.25
N TRP A 446 -8.32 -31.96 -1.39
CA TRP A 446 -9.00 -33.13 -1.92
C TRP A 446 -8.74 -34.33 -1.00
N SER A 447 -9.76 -35.16 -0.78
CA SER A 447 -9.60 -36.45 -0.12
C SER A 447 -8.63 -37.35 -0.90
N ARG A 448 -7.90 -38.23 -0.20
CA ARG A 448 -6.98 -39.19 -0.85
C ARG A 448 -7.73 -40.00 -1.91
N PRO A 449 -7.35 -39.92 -3.20
CA PRO A 449 -8.03 -40.65 -4.25
C PRO A 449 -7.94 -42.17 -4.00
N GLY A 450 -9.07 -42.86 -4.05
CA GLY A 450 -9.15 -44.31 -3.87
C GLY A 450 -9.16 -44.78 -2.41
N ALA A 451 -9.17 -43.87 -1.43
CA ALA A 451 -9.39 -44.22 -0.04
C ALA A 451 -10.83 -44.75 0.17
N PRO A 452 -11.04 -45.72 1.08
CA PRO A 452 -12.37 -46.32 1.33
C PRO A 452 -13.35 -45.35 2.02
N ALA A 453 -12.84 -44.27 2.61
CA ALA A 453 -13.60 -43.20 3.23
C ALA A 453 -12.87 -41.86 3.00
N VAL A 454 -13.51 -40.74 3.35
CA VAL A 454 -12.89 -39.41 3.29
C VAL A 454 -11.60 -39.40 4.12
N ASP A 455 -10.48 -39.13 3.48
CA ASP A 455 -9.14 -39.07 4.09
C ASP A 455 -8.50 -37.72 3.76
N LEU A 456 -8.46 -36.85 4.75
CA LEU A 456 -7.84 -35.53 4.71
C LEU A 456 -6.62 -35.44 5.64
N GLU A 457 -6.06 -36.58 6.07
CA GLU A 457 -4.88 -36.59 6.91
C GLU A 457 -3.66 -36.17 6.09
N ASP A 458 -3.01 -35.09 6.52
CA ASP A 458 -1.93 -34.42 5.80
C ASP A 458 -0.64 -35.27 5.84
N PRO A 459 -0.20 -35.84 4.70
CA PRO A 459 0.94 -36.76 4.66
C PRO A 459 2.29 -36.02 4.59
N ARG A 460 2.29 -34.67 4.55
CA ARG A 460 3.49 -33.88 4.31
C ARG A 460 4.45 -33.94 5.49
N LEU A 461 5.74 -33.78 5.18
CA LEU A 461 6.80 -33.76 6.18
C LEU A 461 6.56 -32.61 7.17
N ARG A 462 6.65 -32.91 8.48
CA ARG A 462 6.60 -31.90 9.53
C ARG A 462 7.99 -31.36 9.82
N GLY A 463 8.12 -30.03 9.83
CA GLY A 463 9.33 -29.33 10.23
C GLY A 463 9.60 -29.44 11.74
N ARG A 464 10.73 -28.85 12.19
CA ARG A 464 11.07 -28.78 13.64
C ARG A 464 10.03 -28.01 14.46
N ASP A 465 9.34 -27.09 13.81
CA ASP A 465 8.21 -26.30 14.31
C ASP A 465 6.87 -27.06 14.30
N GLN A 466 6.87 -28.36 13.95
CA GLN A 466 5.70 -29.22 13.82
C GLN A 466 4.72 -28.84 12.68
N ARG A 467 5.10 -27.92 11.80
CA ARG A 467 4.27 -27.48 10.66
C ARG A 467 4.52 -28.34 9.42
N PRO A 468 3.48 -28.64 8.61
CA PRO A 468 3.64 -29.42 7.38
C PRO A 468 4.26 -28.57 6.25
N TYR A 469 5.26 -29.12 5.55
CA TYR A 469 5.97 -28.45 4.47
C TYR A 469 6.07 -29.31 3.20
N GLY A 470 6.11 -28.62 2.06
CA GLY A 470 6.23 -29.23 0.73
C GLY A 470 4.87 -29.60 0.11
N PRO A 471 4.89 -30.15 -1.10
CA PRO A 471 3.68 -30.54 -1.81
C PRO A 471 3.12 -31.87 -1.30
N LEU A 472 1.84 -32.12 -1.58
CA LEU A 472 1.24 -33.45 -1.45
C LEU A 472 1.98 -34.49 -2.34
N PRO A 473 1.90 -35.79 -2.00
CA PRO A 473 2.36 -36.86 -2.86
C PRO A 473 1.71 -36.77 -4.25
N ARG A 474 2.48 -37.02 -5.30
CA ARG A 474 2.06 -36.77 -6.69
C ARG A 474 0.87 -37.64 -7.12
N GLU A 475 0.79 -38.84 -6.56
CA GLU A 475 -0.31 -39.79 -6.72
C GLU A 475 -1.60 -39.32 -6.05
N TRP A 476 -1.51 -38.41 -5.07
CA TRP A 476 -2.67 -37.78 -4.45
C TRP A 476 -3.10 -36.58 -5.27
N ALA A 477 -2.22 -35.58 -5.40
CA ALA A 477 -2.49 -34.40 -6.19
C ALA A 477 -1.21 -33.72 -6.66
N LYS A 478 -1.26 -33.03 -7.80
CA LYS A 478 -0.10 -32.36 -8.38
C LYS A 478 -0.49 -31.09 -9.13
N PHE A 479 0.09 -29.96 -8.74
CA PHE A 479 0.03 -28.72 -9.51
C PHE A 479 0.70 -28.88 -10.88
N ARG A 480 0.08 -28.36 -11.94
CA ARG A 480 0.58 -28.42 -13.33
C ARG A 480 0.92 -27.04 -13.89
N GLY A 481 0.21 -25.99 -13.50
CA GLY A 481 0.52 -24.64 -13.92
C GLY A 481 -0.60 -23.64 -13.71
N LEU A 482 -0.27 -22.38 -14.00
CA LEU A 482 -1.16 -21.22 -13.96
C LEU A 482 -1.26 -20.65 -15.38
N TYR A 483 -2.48 -20.48 -15.87
CA TYR A 483 -2.77 -19.88 -17.17
C TYR A 483 -3.47 -18.55 -16.97
N HIS A 484 -3.18 -17.59 -17.85
CA HIS A 484 -3.83 -16.28 -17.85
C HIS A 484 -4.61 -16.09 -19.14
N PHE A 485 -5.85 -15.62 -19.02
CA PHE A 485 -6.69 -15.24 -20.14
C PHE A 485 -7.40 -13.92 -19.82
N GLY A 486 -6.95 -12.83 -20.44
CA GLY A 486 -7.41 -11.48 -20.11
C GLY A 486 -7.11 -11.14 -18.65
N ASP A 487 -8.16 -10.79 -17.91
CA ASP A 487 -8.16 -10.51 -16.47
C ASP A 487 -8.59 -11.73 -15.64
N ARG A 488 -8.39 -12.96 -16.15
CA ARG A 488 -8.71 -14.18 -15.42
C ARG A 488 -7.49 -15.07 -15.29
N ALA A 489 -7.46 -15.82 -14.19
CA ALA A 489 -6.45 -16.84 -13.92
C ALA A 489 -7.10 -18.22 -13.84
N VAL A 490 -6.45 -19.22 -14.46
CA VAL A 490 -6.91 -20.61 -14.43
C VAL A 490 -5.79 -21.46 -13.84
N VAL A 491 -6.07 -22.14 -12.73
CA VAL A 491 -5.15 -23.11 -12.14
C VAL A 491 -5.38 -24.48 -12.78
N SER A 492 -4.28 -25.17 -13.09
CA SER A 492 -4.30 -26.53 -13.64
C SER A 492 -3.58 -27.46 -12.71
N TYR A 493 -4.22 -28.58 -12.38
CA TYR A 493 -3.65 -29.60 -11.52
C TYR A 493 -4.24 -30.99 -11.85
N SER A 494 -3.78 -32.00 -11.13
CA SER A 494 -4.43 -33.32 -11.11
C SER A 494 -4.71 -33.80 -9.71
N VAL A 495 -5.74 -34.62 -9.59
CA VAL A 495 -6.14 -35.35 -8.38
C VAL A 495 -6.16 -36.83 -8.76
N GLY A 496 -5.19 -37.60 -8.25
CA GLY A 496 -4.85 -38.90 -8.81
C GLY A 496 -4.50 -38.80 -10.30
N SER A 497 -5.22 -39.56 -11.13
CA SER A 497 -5.07 -39.52 -12.59
C SER A 497 -5.98 -38.48 -13.27
N THR A 498 -6.94 -37.89 -12.55
CA THR A 498 -7.93 -36.96 -13.10
C THR A 498 -7.33 -35.57 -13.25
N SER A 499 -7.41 -34.97 -14.44
CA SER A 499 -7.03 -33.57 -14.66
C SER A 499 -8.13 -32.61 -14.21
N VAL A 500 -7.75 -31.50 -13.58
CA VAL A 500 -8.65 -30.42 -13.18
C VAL A 500 -8.13 -29.09 -13.72
N LEU A 501 -9.03 -28.33 -14.35
CA LEU A 501 -8.86 -26.90 -14.59
C LEU A 501 -9.87 -26.16 -13.72
N GLU A 502 -9.42 -25.09 -13.09
CA GLU A 502 -10.26 -24.34 -12.17
C GLU A 502 -9.99 -22.85 -12.27
N MET A 503 -11.07 -22.07 -12.36
CA MET A 503 -11.04 -20.62 -12.50
C MET A 503 -11.88 -20.01 -11.38
N PRO A 504 -11.30 -19.18 -10.50
CA PRO A 504 -12.06 -18.46 -9.49
C PRO A 504 -12.79 -17.27 -10.13
N ALA A 505 -13.93 -16.93 -9.57
CA ALA A 505 -14.68 -15.72 -9.86
C ALA A 505 -15.40 -15.23 -8.58
N ALA A 506 -15.88 -14.00 -8.60
CA ALA A 506 -16.75 -13.49 -7.55
C ALA A 506 -17.76 -12.52 -8.14
N GLU A 507 -18.91 -12.41 -7.48
CA GLU A 507 -19.88 -11.35 -7.72
C GLU A 507 -20.33 -10.75 -6.38
N PRO A 508 -20.69 -9.46 -6.35
CA PRO A 508 -21.31 -8.86 -5.16
C PRO A 508 -22.59 -9.61 -4.78
N HIS A 509 -22.84 -9.74 -3.48
CA HIS A 509 -24.05 -10.38 -2.99
C HIS A 509 -25.28 -9.51 -3.30
N PRO A 510 -26.36 -10.08 -3.89
CA PRO A 510 -27.51 -9.29 -4.36
C PRO A 510 -28.23 -8.49 -3.27
N ALA A 511 -28.20 -8.97 -2.03
CA ALA A 511 -28.87 -8.35 -0.89
C ALA A 511 -27.99 -7.31 -0.15
N ASP A 512 -26.68 -7.35 -0.33
CA ASP A 512 -25.73 -6.46 0.35
C ASP A 512 -24.44 -6.34 -0.47
N ASN A 513 -24.15 -5.12 -0.95
CA ASN A 513 -22.95 -4.82 -1.71
C ASN A 513 -21.64 -4.98 -0.89
N ALA A 514 -21.72 -5.21 0.43
CA ALA A 514 -20.56 -5.43 1.29
C ALA A 514 -20.10 -6.89 1.37
N THR A 515 -20.87 -7.85 0.82
CA THR A 515 -20.48 -9.28 0.79
C THR A 515 -20.35 -9.79 -0.62
N SER A 516 -19.59 -10.88 -0.81
CA SER A 516 -19.36 -11.48 -2.12
C SER A 516 -19.82 -12.93 -2.16
N ILE A 517 -20.38 -13.34 -3.30
CA ILE A 517 -20.57 -14.74 -3.64
C ILE A 517 -19.36 -15.16 -4.46
N PHE A 518 -18.60 -16.14 -3.96
CA PHE A 518 -17.45 -16.68 -4.66
C PHE A 518 -17.86 -17.85 -5.53
N GLU A 519 -17.26 -17.96 -6.70
CA GLU A 519 -17.52 -19.01 -7.66
C GLU A 519 -16.21 -19.70 -8.06
N ARG A 520 -16.29 -21.02 -8.20
CA ARG A 520 -15.23 -21.88 -8.71
C ARG A 520 -15.78 -22.58 -9.96
N VAL A 521 -15.31 -22.15 -11.13
CA VAL A 521 -15.65 -22.78 -12.41
C VAL A 521 -14.65 -23.90 -12.68
N LEU A 522 -15.14 -25.12 -12.74
CA LEU A 522 -14.35 -26.36 -12.77
C LEU A 522 -14.55 -27.09 -14.10
N GLN A 523 -13.45 -27.57 -14.68
CA GLN A 523 -13.47 -28.61 -15.70
C GLN A 523 -12.70 -29.81 -15.17
N ILE A 524 -13.41 -30.90 -14.93
CA ILE A 524 -12.88 -32.14 -14.34
C ILE A 524 -12.84 -33.19 -15.45
N GLY A 525 -11.68 -33.80 -15.67
CA GLY A 525 -11.50 -34.85 -16.66
C GLY A 525 -12.21 -36.17 -16.30
N PRO A 526 -12.07 -37.19 -17.16
CA PRO A 526 -12.52 -38.56 -16.84
C PRO A 526 -11.91 -39.03 -15.52
N ARG A 527 -12.71 -39.73 -14.72
CA ARG A 527 -12.37 -40.09 -13.34
C ARG A 527 -12.75 -41.54 -13.07
N LYS A 528 -11.75 -42.41 -12.87
CA LYS A 528 -11.94 -43.86 -12.67
C LYS A 528 -12.60 -44.23 -11.33
N GLN A 529 -12.61 -43.30 -10.38
CA GLN A 529 -13.06 -43.48 -9.02
C GLN A 529 -13.72 -42.19 -8.51
N PRO A 530 -14.60 -42.26 -7.51
CA PRO A 530 -15.19 -41.07 -6.91
C PRO A 530 -14.11 -40.18 -6.28
N LEU A 531 -14.35 -38.87 -6.30
CA LEU A 531 -13.49 -37.85 -5.70
C LEU A 531 -14.29 -37.05 -4.67
N ALA A 532 -13.64 -36.58 -3.61
CA ALA A 532 -14.24 -35.67 -2.65
C ALA A 532 -13.38 -34.42 -2.49
N MET A 533 -13.98 -33.25 -2.69
CA MET A 533 -13.33 -31.95 -2.65
C MET A 533 -13.74 -31.17 -1.41
N VAL A 534 -12.79 -30.55 -0.73
CA VAL A 534 -13.08 -29.59 0.34
C VAL A 534 -13.55 -28.28 -0.29
N VAL A 535 -14.74 -27.82 0.11
CA VAL A 535 -15.37 -26.61 -0.40
C VAL A 535 -15.09 -25.44 0.53
N ALA A 536 -15.47 -25.57 1.78
CA ALA A 536 -15.27 -24.56 2.82
C ALA A 536 -15.27 -25.21 4.22
N ARG A 537 -14.64 -24.54 5.19
CA ARG A 537 -14.74 -24.90 6.60
C ARG A 537 -15.95 -24.22 7.22
N ALA A 538 -16.96 -25.01 7.56
CA ALA A 538 -18.15 -24.56 8.28
C ALA A 538 -17.92 -24.61 9.81
N PRO A 539 -18.83 -24.01 10.62
CA PRO A 539 -18.76 -24.09 12.07
C PRO A 539 -18.66 -25.53 12.58
N ARG A 540 -17.87 -25.75 13.65
CA ARG A 540 -17.85 -27.05 14.34
C ARG A 540 -19.29 -27.36 14.81
N GLN A 541 -19.73 -28.60 14.59
CA GLN A 541 -21.11 -29.05 14.85
C GLN A 541 -22.20 -28.41 13.97
N GLY A 542 -21.83 -27.83 12.82
CA GLY A 542 -22.81 -27.39 11.82
C GLY A 542 -23.78 -28.51 11.43
N VAL A 543 -25.02 -28.15 11.11
CA VAL A 543 -26.01 -29.09 10.59
C VAL A 543 -26.07 -28.91 9.08
N LEU A 544 -25.67 -29.95 8.34
CA LEU A 544 -25.78 -29.98 6.90
C LEU A 544 -27.23 -30.30 6.49
N ARG A 545 -27.82 -29.40 5.70
CA ARG A 545 -29.05 -29.64 4.97
C ARG A 545 -28.74 -29.62 3.47
N GLN A 546 -28.91 -30.76 2.82
CA GLN A 546 -28.81 -30.86 1.37
C GLN A 546 -30.19 -30.64 0.74
N VAL A 547 -30.25 -29.78 -0.28
CA VAL A 547 -31.44 -29.51 -1.08
C VAL A 547 -31.12 -29.92 -2.52
N PRO A 548 -31.64 -31.06 -3.02
CA PRO A 548 -31.53 -31.39 -4.43
C PRO A 548 -32.42 -30.43 -5.23
N VAL A 549 -31.85 -29.78 -6.26
CA VAL A 549 -32.58 -28.86 -7.15
C VAL A 549 -32.88 -29.55 -8.48
N SER A 550 -31.90 -30.29 -9.04
CA SER A 550 -32.04 -31.18 -10.19
C SER A 550 -30.97 -32.27 -10.16
N GLU A 551 -30.96 -33.20 -11.12
CA GLU A 551 -29.94 -34.26 -11.24
C GLU A 551 -28.50 -33.73 -11.30
N THR A 552 -28.32 -32.50 -11.80
CA THR A 552 -27.01 -31.85 -11.94
C THR A 552 -26.88 -30.60 -11.07
N HIS A 553 -27.84 -30.28 -10.21
CA HIS A 553 -27.81 -29.11 -9.36
C HIS A 553 -28.19 -29.49 -7.93
N SER A 554 -27.23 -29.33 -7.01
CA SER A 554 -27.43 -29.57 -5.59
C SER A 554 -26.94 -28.39 -4.76
N VAL A 555 -27.66 -28.11 -3.68
CA VAL A 555 -27.33 -27.05 -2.73
C VAL A 555 -27.08 -27.67 -1.37
N ALA A 556 -25.97 -27.30 -0.73
CA ALA A 556 -25.67 -27.58 0.65
C ALA A 556 -25.80 -26.31 1.48
N ILE A 557 -26.60 -26.37 2.53
CA ILE A 557 -26.72 -25.32 3.53
C ILE A 557 -26.16 -25.92 4.82
N VAL A 558 -25.05 -25.38 5.30
CA VAL A 558 -24.52 -25.70 6.62
C VAL A 558 -24.87 -24.55 7.54
N ALA A 559 -25.93 -24.75 8.31
CA ALA A 559 -26.26 -23.82 9.38
C ALA A 559 -25.34 -24.06 10.57
N ALA A 560 -24.95 -23.00 11.26
CA ALA A 560 -24.43 -23.15 12.62
C ALA A 560 -25.47 -23.94 13.45
N PRO A 561 -25.04 -24.83 14.35
CA PRO A 561 -25.99 -25.50 15.23
C PRO A 561 -26.84 -24.44 15.93
N ALA A 562 -28.16 -24.61 15.92
CA ALA A 562 -29.02 -23.80 16.76
C ALA A 562 -28.50 -23.98 18.19
N LYS A 563 -27.96 -22.90 18.77
CA LYS A 563 -27.33 -22.96 20.08
C LYS A 563 -28.38 -23.45 21.07
N PRO A 564 -28.21 -24.62 21.73
CA PRO A 564 -28.98 -24.91 22.93
C PRO A 564 -28.64 -23.81 23.93
N ALA A 565 -29.66 -23.20 24.51
CA ALA A 565 -29.49 -22.19 25.53
C ALA A 565 -29.03 -22.86 26.84
N THR A 566 -27.75 -23.22 26.98
CA THR A 566 -27.20 -23.72 28.26
C THR A 566 -25.72 -23.39 28.47
N ASP A 567 -25.44 -22.81 29.64
CA ASP A 567 -24.21 -22.76 30.45
C ASP A 567 -22.87 -22.40 29.80
N VAL A 568 -22.51 -21.12 29.88
CA VAL A 568 -21.10 -20.70 30.05
C VAL A 568 -20.99 -20.02 31.41
N ASP A 569 -20.23 -20.62 32.31
CA ASP A 569 -19.84 -20.02 33.60
C ASP A 569 -18.93 -18.79 33.33
N PRO A 570 -19.39 -17.54 33.54
CA PRO A 570 -18.65 -16.36 33.13
C PRO A 570 -17.57 -16.04 34.16
N LYS A 571 -16.30 -16.31 33.82
CA LYS A 571 -15.17 -15.77 34.57
C LYS A 571 -15.12 -14.23 34.41
N PRO A 572 -14.92 -13.47 35.50
CA PRO A 572 -14.85 -12.01 35.42
C PRO A 572 -13.64 -11.53 34.62
N LEU A 573 -13.80 -10.43 33.89
CA LEU A 573 -12.70 -9.75 33.19
C LEU A 573 -11.81 -9.03 34.19
N VAL A 574 -10.49 -9.24 34.09
CA VAL A 574 -9.50 -8.60 34.96
C VAL A 574 -8.84 -7.43 34.25
N PHE A 575 -8.94 -6.24 34.84
CA PHE A 575 -8.25 -5.03 34.41
C PHE A 575 -7.15 -4.65 35.41
N ASP A 576 -5.93 -4.46 34.91
CA ASP A 576 -4.74 -4.15 35.70
C ASP A 576 -4.41 -2.65 35.73
N GLY A 577 -5.23 -1.80 35.10
CA GLY A 577 -4.95 -0.39 34.93
C GLY A 577 -4.00 -0.08 33.76
N GLN A 578 -3.60 -1.08 32.97
CA GLN A 578 -2.79 -0.93 31.76
C GLN A 578 -3.55 -1.35 30.50
N ARG A 579 -4.52 -2.25 30.63
CA ARG A 579 -5.32 -2.76 29.51
C ARG A 579 -6.73 -2.16 29.46
N TYR A 580 -7.26 -2.01 28.24
CA TYR A 580 -8.64 -1.63 27.98
C TYR A 580 -9.16 -2.30 26.71
N LEU A 581 -10.49 -2.34 26.57
CA LEU A 581 -11.18 -2.87 25.41
C LEU A 581 -11.70 -1.72 24.54
N GLN A 582 -11.54 -1.81 23.21
CA GLN A 582 -12.24 -0.96 22.24
C GLN A 582 -13.23 -1.84 21.45
N LEU A 583 -14.47 -1.40 21.32
CA LEU A 583 -15.53 -2.18 20.67
C LEU A 583 -15.57 -1.89 19.17
N ASP A 584 -15.63 -2.94 18.35
CA ASP A 584 -15.63 -2.83 16.88
C ASP A 584 -16.94 -2.21 16.37
N SER A 585 -18.08 -2.60 16.94
CA SER A 585 -19.43 -2.06 16.67
C SER A 585 -19.69 -0.71 17.37
N SER A 586 -18.71 0.17 17.38
CA SER A 586 -18.80 1.46 18.10
C SER A 586 -20.00 2.30 17.65
N SER A 587 -20.37 2.30 16.37
CA SER A 587 -21.47 3.09 15.81
C SER A 587 -22.87 2.65 16.25
N GLU A 588 -23.02 1.42 16.75
CA GLU A 588 -24.31 0.89 17.22
C GLU A 588 -24.74 1.52 18.55
N PHE A 589 -23.79 2.03 19.35
CA PHE A 589 -24.05 2.67 20.63
C PHE A 589 -24.48 4.14 20.48
N LYS A 590 -25.76 4.34 20.17
CA LYS A 590 -26.39 5.66 20.03
C LYS A 590 -26.87 6.21 21.38
N LEU A 591 -25.99 6.91 22.10
CA LEU A 591 -26.29 7.45 23.45
C LEU A 591 -26.78 8.92 23.45
N THR A 592 -27.40 9.39 22.36
CA THR A 592 -27.76 10.81 22.19
C THR A 592 -29.26 11.06 21.99
N ASP A 593 -29.97 10.18 21.30
CA ASP A 593 -31.28 10.52 20.70
C ASP A 593 -32.48 9.80 21.35
N HIS A 594 -32.23 8.92 22.33
CA HIS A 594 -33.24 8.17 23.08
C HIS A 594 -32.76 7.90 24.51
N GLY A 595 -33.67 7.43 25.38
CA GLY A 595 -33.27 6.99 26.72
C GLY A 595 -32.48 5.68 26.66
N TYR A 596 -31.49 5.52 27.51
CA TYR A 596 -30.61 4.35 27.54
C TYR A 596 -30.19 4.02 28.97
N SER A 597 -29.72 2.80 29.20
CA SER A 597 -29.22 2.37 30.51
C SER A 597 -27.94 1.56 30.39
N LEU A 598 -27.05 1.68 31.36
CA LEU A 598 -25.83 0.90 31.49
C LEU A 598 -25.90 0.15 32.82
N ASP A 599 -25.48 -1.11 32.86
CA ASP A 599 -25.34 -1.86 34.10
C ASP A 599 -24.12 -2.76 34.09
N ALA A 600 -23.48 -2.89 35.25
CA ALA A 600 -22.24 -3.61 35.41
C ALA A 600 -22.13 -4.23 36.80
N CYS A 601 -21.42 -5.35 36.90
CA CYS A 601 -20.96 -5.88 38.18
C CYS A 601 -19.45 -5.71 38.26
N VAL A 602 -18.95 -4.97 39.24
CA VAL A 602 -17.54 -4.60 39.35
C VAL A 602 -17.01 -4.81 40.77
N LYS A 603 -15.74 -5.18 40.87
CA LYS A 603 -14.99 -5.28 42.12
C LYS A 603 -13.65 -4.57 41.96
N THR A 604 -13.42 -3.50 42.71
CA THR A 604 -12.22 -2.66 42.58
C THR A 604 -11.79 -2.06 43.91
N LYS A 605 -10.50 -1.74 44.06
CA LYS A 605 -9.93 -0.96 45.17
C LYS A 605 -9.45 0.44 44.75
N ARG A 606 -9.53 0.76 43.46
CA ARG A 606 -8.97 1.99 42.87
C ARG A 606 -9.93 2.75 41.97
N GLY A 607 -11.00 2.11 41.51
CA GLY A 607 -11.94 2.67 40.55
C GLY A 607 -11.42 2.62 39.11
N GLY A 608 -11.93 3.55 38.30
CA GLY A 608 -11.60 3.70 36.89
C GLY A 608 -12.79 3.63 35.95
N VAL A 609 -12.50 3.73 34.66
CA VAL A 609 -13.53 3.84 33.61
C VAL A 609 -14.22 2.49 33.37
N LEU A 610 -15.52 2.44 33.59
CA LEU A 610 -16.34 1.26 33.28
C LEU A 610 -16.68 1.24 31.78
N PHE A 611 -17.16 2.37 31.25
CA PHE A 611 -17.50 2.52 29.84
C PHE A 611 -17.25 3.95 29.37
N ALA A 612 -16.77 4.13 28.14
CA ALA A 612 -16.62 5.44 27.52
C ALA A 612 -16.95 5.43 26.03
N LYS A 613 -17.51 6.54 25.54
CA LYS A 613 -17.83 6.81 24.14
C LYS A 613 -17.27 8.16 23.73
N THR A 614 -16.10 8.18 23.10
CA THR A 614 -15.31 9.40 22.84
C THR A 614 -14.54 9.32 21.52
N ALA A 615 -14.01 10.42 20.99
CA ALA A 615 -13.27 10.43 19.73
C ALA A 615 -12.03 9.50 19.75
N GLU A 616 -11.67 8.97 18.58
CA GLU A 616 -10.42 8.22 18.44
C GLU A 616 -9.24 9.20 18.49
N GLY A 617 -8.48 9.16 19.60
CA GLY A 617 -7.30 9.99 19.76
C GLY A 617 -6.92 10.24 21.22
N PRO A 618 -5.89 11.08 21.46
CA PRO A 618 -5.40 11.34 22.80
C PRO A 618 -6.30 12.26 23.61
N LYS A 619 -7.29 12.91 22.96
CA LYS A 619 -8.09 14.00 23.52
C LYS A 619 -9.49 13.53 23.96
N TRP A 620 -9.88 13.88 25.18
CA TRP A 620 -11.25 14.01 25.63
C TRP A 620 -11.87 15.10 24.77
N VAL A 621 -13.08 14.89 24.31
CA VAL A 621 -13.75 15.78 23.35
C VAL A 621 -15.13 16.19 23.84
N PRO A 622 -15.67 17.33 23.36
CA PRO A 622 -17.05 17.72 23.60
C PRO A 622 -18.02 16.57 23.31
N ASP A 623 -19.04 16.42 24.16
CA ASP A 623 -20.06 15.36 24.07
C ASP A 623 -19.56 13.91 24.19
N GLY A 624 -18.27 13.70 24.52
CA GLY A 624 -17.75 12.43 24.98
C GLY A 624 -18.48 11.97 26.23
N LYS A 625 -18.85 10.69 26.32
CA LYS A 625 -19.59 10.13 27.48
C LYS A 625 -18.69 9.17 28.23
N ALA A 626 -18.56 9.32 29.54
CA ALA A 626 -17.76 8.43 30.36
C ALA A 626 -18.52 8.04 31.62
N TRP A 627 -18.63 6.74 31.88
CA TRP A 627 -19.16 6.15 33.10
C TRP A 627 -18.01 5.48 33.86
N PHE A 628 -17.73 5.96 35.06
CA PHE A 628 -16.49 5.64 35.77
C PHE A 628 -16.61 5.79 37.29
N ILE A 629 -15.66 5.21 38.01
CA ILE A 629 -15.54 5.36 39.47
C ILE A 629 -14.38 6.31 39.77
N ARG A 630 -14.63 7.41 40.50
CA ARG A 630 -13.62 8.40 40.91
C ARG A 630 -13.81 8.79 42.37
N GLY A 631 -12.73 8.80 43.14
CA GLY A 631 -12.79 9.04 44.60
C GLY A 631 -13.69 8.03 45.32
N GLY A 632 -13.73 6.80 44.80
CA GLY A 632 -14.58 5.71 45.27
C GLY A 632 -16.06 5.81 44.91
N ARG A 633 -16.51 6.84 44.20
CA ARG A 633 -17.93 7.07 43.87
C ARG A 633 -18.20 6.90 42.38
N LEU A 634 -19.41 6.49 42.05
CA LEU A 634 -19.87 6.36 40.67
C LEU A 634 -20.09 7.75 40.03
N VAL A 635 -19.59 7.95 38.81
CA VAL A 635 -19.66 9.22 38.08
C VAL A 635 -20.06 8.96 36.63
N PHE A 636 -20.95 9.80 36.11
CA PHE A 636 -21.20 9.90 34.68
C PHE A 636 -20.90 11.33 34.19
N ASP A 637 -20.01 11.46 33.22
CA ASP A 637 -19.59 12.74 32.64
C ASP A 637 -19.97 12.80 31.16
N ILE A 638 -20.49 13.96 30.75
CA ILE A 638 -20.59 14.35 29.35
C ILE A 638 -19.64 15.54 29.13
N GLY A 639 -18.65 15.36 28.27
CA GLY A 639 -17.57 16.30 28.05
C GLY A 639 -18.09 17.70 27.69
N TRP A 640 -17.61 18.72 28.41
CA TRP A 640 -18.02 20.13 28.27
C TRP A 640 -19.52 20.41 28.52
N VAL A 641 -20.25 19.45 29.10
CA VAL A 641 -21.64 19.59 29.56
C VAL A 641 -21.68 19.53 31.09
N GLY A 642 -21.09 18.50 31.70
CA GLY A 642 -21.04 18.34 33.15
C GLY A 642 -21.03 16.87 33.60
N ALA A 643 -21.02 16.65 34.91
CA ALA A 643 -21.01 15.32 35.51
C ALA A 643 -22.06 15.16 36.61
N VAL A 644 -22.65 13.96 36.70
CA VAL A 644 -23.46 13.51 37.83
C VAL A 644 -22.63 12.54 38.66
N THR A 645 -22.59 12.75 39.97
CA THR A 645 -21.79 11.96 40.91
C THR A 645 -22.71 11.35 41.96
N GLY A 646 -22.51 10.07 42.22
CA GLY A 646 -23.17 9.32 43.29
C GLY A 646 -22.65 9.68 44.69
N LYS A 647 -23.19 9.05 45.72
CA LYS A 647 -22.83 9.29 47.13
C LYS A 647 -22.07 8.12 47.72
N THR A 648 -22.43 6.91 47.32
CA THR A 648 -21.96 5.65 47.90
C THR A 648 -20.55 5.32 47.42
N ARG A 649 -19.75 4.80 48.34
CA ARG A 649 -18.39 4.35 48.05
C ARG A 649 -18.41 2.88 47.60
N VAL A 650 -17.81 2.59 46.45
CA VAL A 650 -17.87 1.28 45.75
C VAL A 650 -16.48 0.70 45.41
N ASP A 651 -15.41 1.32 45.89
CA ASP A 651 -14.02 0.88 45.72
C ASP A 651 -13.46 0.15 46.95
N ASP A 652 -14.31 -0.60 47.67
CA ASP A 652 -13.95 -1.30 48.91
C ASP A 652 -13.35 -2.71 48.68
N GLY A 653 -13.22 -3.13 47.42
CA GLY A 653 -12.75 -4.45 47.03
C GLY A 653 -13.80 -5.57 47.10
N ARG A 654 -15.09 -5.24 47.30
CA ARG A 654 -16.22 -6.17 47.17
C ARG A 654 -16.92 -6.01 45.81
N TRP A 655 -17.77 -6.97 45.48
CA TRP A 655 -18.61 -6.89 44.29
C TRP A 655 -19.76 -5.92 44.53
N HIS A 656 -19.88 -4.94 43.64
CA HIS A 656 -21.01 -4.02 43.59
C HIS A 656 -21.71 -4.12 42.24
N GLN A 657 -23.03 -4.09 42.27
CA GLN A 657 -23.84 -3.90 41.08
C GLN A 657 -24.06 -2.40 40.87
N LEU A 658 -23.63 -1.90 39.72
CA LEU A 658 -23.74 -0.51 39.35
C LEU A 658 -24.67 -0.39 38.16
N ALA A 659 -25.55 0.61 38.17
CA ALA A 659 -26.36 0.92 37.02
C ALA A 659 -26.50 2.43 36.83
N MET A 660 -26.80 2.83 35.61
CA MET A 660 -27.13 4.19 35.25
C MET A 660 -28.27 4.17 34.25
N THR A 661 -29.25 5.05 34.42
CA THR A 661 -30.32 5.28 33.46
C THR A 661 -30.27 6.73 32.99
N CYS A 662 -30.42 6.95 31.69
CA CYS A 662 -30.58 8.27 31.07
C CYS A 662 -31.92 8.32 30.37
N SER A 663 -32.77 9.29 30.70
CA SER A 663 -34.01 9.53 29.95
C SER A 663 -33.74 10.23 28.62
N ALA A 664 -34.69 10.19 27.69
CA ALA A 664 -34.61 10.97 26.44
C ALA A 664 -34.53 12.50 26.70
N ALA A 665 -35.03 12.96 27.85
CA ALA A 665 -34.92 14.35 28.27
C ALA A 665 -33.51 14.72 28.78
N GLY A 666 -32.65 13.73 29.04
CA GLY A 666 -31.31 13.90 29.63
C GLY A 666 -31.29 13.82 31.16
N LYS A 667 -32.30 13.21 31.80
CA LYS A 667 -32.29 12.96 33.25
C LYS A 667 -31.44 11.72 33.52
N ILE A 668 -30.32 11.90 34.21
CA ILE A 668 -29.39 10.84 34.61
C ILE A 668 -29.73 10.40 36.03
N ARG A 669 -29.80 9.09 36.26
CA ARG A 669 -29.86 8.47 37.59
C ARG A 669 -28.79 7.40 37.70
N LEU A 670 -28.07 7.41 38.81
CA LEU A 670 -27.02 6.46 39.16
C LEU A 670 -27.52 5.58 40.29
N TYR A 671 -27.23 4.28 40.20
CA TYR A 671 -27.67 3.28 41.15
C TYR A 671 -26.47 2.43 41.61
N VAL A 672 -26.46 2.12 42.90
CA VAL A 672 -25.51 1.21 43.54
C VAL A 672 -26.32 0.15 44.28
N ASP A 673 -26.06 -1.11 43.97
CA ASP A 673 -26.70 -2.30 44.55
C ASP A 673 -28.24 -2.19 44.52
N GLY A 674 -28.78 -1.77 43.37
CA GLY A 674 -30.21 -1.57 43.12
C GLY A 674 -30.81 -0.29 43.72
N MET A 675 -30.07 0.45 44.53
CA MET A 675 -30.55 1.66 45.21
C MET A 675 -30.12 2.92 44.48
N LEU A 676 -31.01 3.93 44.41
CA LEU A 676 -30.71 5.22 43.81
C LEU A 676 -29.64 5.95 44.63
N ASP A 677 -28.51 6.26 43.99
CA ASP A 677 -27.32 6.81 44.62
C ASP A 677 -27.07 8.28 44.24
N GLY A 678 -27.47 8.69 43.03
CA GLY A 678 -27.37 10.07 42.56
C GLY A 678 -28.27 10.35 41.37
N GLU A 679 -28.65 11.61 41.17
CA GLU A 679 -29.39 12.04 39.99
C GLU A 679 -28.96 13.45 39.54
N GLY A 680 -29.18 13.76 38.28
CA GLY A 680 -28.92 15.07 37.70
C GLY A 680 -29.41 15.18 36.27
N GLN A 681 -29.23 16.35 35.66
CA GLN A 681 -29.66 16.63 34.29
C GLN A 681 -28.44 16.90 33.42
N LEU A 682 -28.19 16.05 32.42
CA LEU A 682 -27.13 16.22 31.43
C LEU A 682 -27.68 15.90 30.04
N LYS A 683 -27.58 16.85 29.12
CA LYS A 683 -28.03 16.67 27.73
C LYS A 683 -26.87 16.94 26.77
N PRO A 684 -26.55 16.00 25.85
CA PRO A 684 -25.57 16.24 24.80
C PRO A 684 -25.93 17.46 23.93
N LYS A 685 -24.93 18.19 23.45
CA LYS A 685 -25.11 19.38 22.59
C LYS A 685 -25.14 19.04 21.09
N GLY A 686 -24.53 17.94 20.67
CA GLY A 686 -24.57 17.46 19.28
C GLY A 686 -24.37 15.94 19.13
N PRO A 687 -24.46 15.42 17.89
CA PRO A 687 -24.22 14.00 17.60
C PRO A 687 -22.75 13.63 17.73
N ALA A 688 -22.47 12.52 18.39
CA ALA A 688 -21.13 11.98 18.67
C ALA A 688 -20.54 11.17 17.50
N ASN A 689 -20.54 11.75 16.29
CA ASN A 689 -20.10 11.08 15.06
C ASN A 689 -18.61 10.73 15.12
N GLY A 690 -18.25 9.49 14.76
CA GLY A 690 -16.86 9.02 14.76
C GLY A 690 -16.27 8.72 16.14
N HIS A 691 -17.06 8.75 17.22
CA HIS A 691 -16.59 8.30 18.53
C HIS A 691 -16.41 6.77 18.54
N VAL A 692 -15.47 6.27 19.34
CA VAL A 692 -15.26 4.86 19.64
C VAL A 692 -15.77 4.53 21.04
N ALA A 693 -16.33 3.32 21.20
CA ALA A 693 -16.77 2.79 22.48
C ALA A 693 -15.64 1.98 23.12
N ARG A 694 -15.36 2.21 24.40
CA ARG A 694 -14.26 1.59 25.16
C ARG A 694 -14.73 1.14 26.54
N ILE A 695 -14.14 0.06 27.06
CA ILE A 695 -14.34 -0.45 28.43
C ILE A 695 -12.97 -0.45 29.11
N GLY A 696 -12.89 0.06 30.34
CA GLY A 696 -11.63 0.15 31.06
C GLY A 696 -10.82 1.41 30.79
N PHE A 697 -11.19 2.25 29.82
CA PHE A 697 -10.44 3.47 29.46
C PHE A 697 -11.28 4.47 28.64
N ALA A 698 -10.97 5.76 28.75
CA ALA A 698 -11.60 6.84 27.96
C ALA A 698 -10.63 7.46 26.94
N SER A 699 -9.71 8.32 27.38
CA SER A 699 -8.63 8.92 26.58
C SER A 699 -7.42 9.26 27.46
N PRO A 700 -6.20 9.39 26.88
CA PRO A 700 -4.98 9.74 27.62
C PRO A 700 -5.04 11.02 28.44
N ASN A 701 -5.69 12.07 27.93
CA ASN A 701 -5.89 13.33 28.65
C ASN A 701 -7.23 13.42 29.39
N PHE A 702 -7.99 12.31 29.48
CA PHE A 702 -9.16 12.28 30.35
C PHE A 702 -8.68 12.55 31.78
N PRO A 703 -9.36 13.42 32.55
CA PRO A 703 -8.89 13.87 33.86
C PRO A 703 -8.33 12.73 34.71
N THR A 704 -7.06 12.88 35.08
CA THR A 704 -6.24 11.76 35.56
C THR A 704 -6.59 11.29 36.97
N PRO A 705 -6.33 9.99 37.22
CA PRO A 705 -6.41 8.89 36.27
C PRO A 705 -7.61 8.02 36.64
N THR A 706 -8.04 7.08 35.82
CA THR A 706 -7.67 5.69 36.13
C THR A 706 -8.25 4.82 35.03
N PRO A 707 -7.43 4.26 34.14
CA PRO A 707 -7.81 3.00 33.51
C PRO A 707 -8.31 2.04 34.62
N LEU A 708 -9.33 1.25 34.32
CA LEU A 708 -9.96 0.40 35.32
C LEU A 708 -8.92 -0.54 35.95
N ASN A 709 -8.91 -0.61 37.27
CA ASN A 709 -8.11 -1.58 38.00
C ASN A 709 -9.02 -2.39 38.93
N GLY A 710 -9.36 -3.61 38.52
CA GLY A 710 -10.35 -4.44 39.20
C GLY A 710 -10.90 -5.54 38.31
N GLU A 711 -11.91 -6.24 38.81
CA GLU A 711 -12.62 -7.31 38.12
C GLU A 711 -13.98 -6.78 37.65
N LEU A 712 -14.39 -7.10 36.42
CA LEU A 712 -15.69 -6.77 35.84
C LEU A 712 -16.40 -8.08 35.49
N GLY A 713 -17.45 -8.42 36.23
CA GLY A 713 -18.21 -9.66 36.03
C GLY A 713 -19.06 -9.61 34.76
N TYR A 714 -19.74 -8.49 34.51
CA TYR A 714 -20.46 -8.22 33.28
C TYR A 714 -20.58 -6.71 33.04
N LEU A 715 -20.88 -6.33 31.79
CA LEU A 715 -21.36 -5.02 31.40
C LEU A 715 -22.49 -5.21 30.37
N ARG A 716 -23.63 -4.59 30.60
CA ARG A 716 -24.81 -4.61 29.75
C ARG A 716 -25.20 -3.17 29.41
N ILE A 717 -25.73 -3.00 28.20
CA ILE A 717 -26.10 -1.70 27.64
C ILE A 717 -27.49 -1.86 27.03
N HIS A 718 -28.45 -1.10 27.55
CA HIS A 718 -29.84 -1.12 27.12
C HIS A 718 -30.15 0.13 26.30
N ALA A 719 -30.74 -0.04 25.11
CA ALA A 719 -31.22 1.06 24.27
C ALA A 719 -32.55 1.67 24.76
N ARG A 720 -32.82 1.57 26.07
CA ARG A 720 -34.01 2.09 26.76
C ARG A 720 -33.67 2.55 28.17
N GLU A 721 -34.44 3.48 28.72
CA GLU A 721 -34.39 3.83 30.14
C GLU A 721 -35.06 2.71 30.97
N LEU A 722 -34.32 2.11 31.90
CA LEU A 722 -34.86 1.15 32.85
C LEU A 722 -35.57 1.88 34.00
N SER A 723 -36.67 1.32 34.51
CA SER A 723 -37.32 1.83 35.72
C SER A 723 -36.50 1.49 36.98
N ALA A 724 -36.74 2.21 38.08
CA ALA A 724 -36.07 1.90 39.35
C ALA A 724 -36.36 0.47 39.85
N GLU A 725 -37.54 -0.06 39.58
CA GLU A 725 -37.90 -1.46 39.87
C GLU A 725 -37.12 -2.43 38.98
N GLN A 726 -37.00 -2.14 37.69
CA GLN A 726 -36.20 -2.94 36.75
C GLN A 726 -34.74 -2.98 37.20
N VAL A 727 -34.17 -1.84 37.61
CA VAL A 727 -32.80 -1.76 38.14
C VAL A 727 -32.63 -2.58 39.42
N ARG A 728 -33.59 -2.54 40.34
CA ARG A 728 -33.56 -3.38 41.56
C ARG A 728 -33.67 -4.87 41.27
N SER A 729 -34.40 -5.23 40.21
CA SER A 729 -34.57 -6.62 39.78
C SER A 729 -33.43 -7.14 38.91
N LEU A 730 -32.43 -6.31 38.59
CA LEU A 730 -31.23 -6.80 37.89
C LEU A 730 -30.51 -7.77 38.83
N THR A 731 -30.55 -9.07 38.55
CA THR A 731 -29.72 -10.05 39.27
C THR A 731 -28.41 -10.31 38.50
N ALA A 732 -27.41 -10.89 39.18
CA ALA A 732 -26.40 -11.68 38.46
C ALA A 732 -27.13 -12.79 37.68
N PRO A 733 -26.68 -13.18 36.48
CA PRO A 733 -27.45 -14.08 35.64
C PRO A 733 -27.70 -15.43 36.33
N ALA A 734 -28.97 -15.75 36.57
CA ALA A 734 -29.47 -17.12 36.49
C ALA A 734 -29.89 -17.36 35.04
N ALA A 735 -29.80 -18.60 34.55
CA ALA A 735 -30.21 -18.96 33.19
C ALA A 735 -31.64 -18.42 32.90
N PRO A 736 -31.87 -17.75 31.75
CA PRO A 736 -33.18 -17.19 31.46
C PRO A 736 -34.16 -18.28 30.98
N ASP A 737 -35.32 -18.35 31.63
CA ASP A 737 -36.51 -18.99 31.09
C ASP A 737 -36.90 -18.35 29.74
N SER A 738 -37.42 -19.18 28.84
CA SER A 738 -37.77 -18.92 27.44
C SER A 738 -38.94 -17.94 27.20
N GLY A 739 -39.12 -16.91 28.03
CA GLY A 739 -40.34 -16.08 28.04
C GLY A 739 -40.18 -14.55 28.03
N GLY A 740 -38.98 -13.98 27.89
CA GLY A 740 -38.75 -12.53 28.00
C GLY A 740 -38.60 -11.77 26.67
N ASN A 741 -39.20 -10.58 26.56
CA ASN A 741 -39.26 -9.71 25.37
C ASN A 741 -37.90 -9.23 24.79
N ALA A 742 -37.94 -8.94 23.50
CA ALA A 742 -36.89 -8.77 22.50
C ALA A 742 -35.94 -7.53 22.57
N THR A 743 -35.58 -6.97 23.74
CA THR A 743 -34.81 -5.68 23.76
C THR A 743 -33.62 -5.57 24.72
N ASP A 744 -33.12 -6.66 25.32
CA ASP A 744 -32.00 -6.58 26.28
C ASP A 744 -30.74 -7.28 25.73
N ALA A 745 -29.67 -6.51 25.47
CA ALA A 745 -28.39 -7.01 24.94
C ALA A 745 -27.40 -7.37 26.06
N SER A 746 -26.80 -8.55 25.97
CA SER A 746 -25.75 -9.03 26.88
C SER A 746 -24.41 -9.15 26.14
N VAL A 747 -23.37 -8.47 26.61
CA VAL A 747 -22.03 -8.54 25.98
C VAL A 747 -21.31 -9.82 26.42
N LEU A 748 -20.99 -10.71 25.49
CA LEU A 748 -20.08 -11.85 25.70
C LEU A 748 -18.70 -11.53 25.11
N PHE A 749 -17.65 -11.57 25.94
CA PHE A 749 -16.28 -11.27 25.54
C PHE A 749 -15.60 -12.48 24.90
N HIS A 750 -14.88 -12.29 23.80
CA HIS A 750 -13.85 -13.22 23.32
C HIS A 750 -12.50 -12.50 23.41
N ALA A 751 -11.59 -13.00 24.25
CA ALA A 751 -10.28 -12.41 24.42
C ALA A 751 -9.29 -13.03 23.43
N ALA A 752 -8.77 -12.23 22.50
CA ALA A 752 -7.49 -12.47 21.84
C ALA A 752 -6.61 -11.23 22.09
N ALA A 753 -5.40 -11.46 22.59
CA ALA A 753 -4.50 -10.39 23.04
C ALA A 753 -3.46 -10.06 21.97
N ALA A 754 -3.38 -8.79 21.60
CA ALA A 754 -2.15 -8.16 21.11
C ALA A 754 -1.84 -6.99 22.05
N GLU A 755 -0.55 -6.75 22.30
CA GLU A 755 -0.05 -5.87 23.37
C GLU A 755 -0.80 -4.52 23.47
N GLY A 756 -1.42 -4.28 24.63
CA GLY A 756 -1.96 -2.99 25.07
C GLY A 756 -3.38 -2.61 24.61
N LYS A 757 -4.01 -3.35 23.68
CA LYS A 757 -5.38 -3.06 23.20
C LYS A 757 -6.15 -4.36 22.98
N LEU A 758 -7.29 -4.54 23.65
CA LEU A 758 -8.20 -5.67 23.41
C LEU A 758 -9.36 -5.20 22.50
N SER A 759 -9.81 -6.00 21.53
CA SER A 759 -11.00 -5.73 20.70
C SER A 759 -12.18 -6.60 21.14
N GLY A 760 -13.41 -6.09 21.08
CA GLY A 760 -14.63 -6.82 21.48
C GLY A 760 -15.83 -6.55 20.59
N LYS A 761 -16.74 -7.54 20.45
CA LYS A 761 -17.98 -7.47 19.67
C LYS A 761 -19.23 -7.57 20.54
N VAL A 762 -20.34 -6.99 20.08
CA VAL A 762 -21.65 -6.92 20.76
C VAL A 762 -22.61 -7.92 20.12
N LEU A 763 -23.47 -8.58 20.92
CA LEU A 763 -24.60 -9.37 20.40
C LEU A 763 -25.91 -8.82 21.00
N MET A 764 -26.84 -8.40 20.14
CA MET A 764 -28.20 -7.99 20.50
C MET A 764 -29.12 -9.23 20.60
N VAL A 765 -30.09 -9.22 21.52
CA VAL A 765 -31.21 -10.18 21.52
C VAL A 765 -32.31 -9.67 20.61
N SER A 766 -32.65 -10.50 19.62
CA SER A 766 -33.59 -10.34 18.50
C SER A 766 -33.05 -9.63 17.25
N GLU A 767 -33.22 -10.35 16.14
CA GLU A 767 -32.87 -10.08 14.75
C GLU A 767 -31.38 -9.93 14.41
N THR A 768 -30.83 -11.08 14.01
CA THR A 768 -29.94 -11.25 12.85
C THR A 768 -28.79 -10.26 12.71
N ALA A 769 -27.71 -10.52 13.44
CA ALA A 769 -26.35 -10.42 12.92
C ALA A 769 -25.38 -10.90 14.01
N ALA A 770 -24.71 -12.04 13.77
CA ALA A 770 -23.60 -12.50 14.57
C ALA A 770 -22.32 -12.43 13.73
N PRO A 771 -21.15 -12.14 14.34
CA PRO A 771 -19.94 -11.87 13.60
C PRO A 771 -19.21 -13.14 13.16
N ALA A 772 -18.82 -13.17 11.88
CA ALA A 772 -17.71 -13.95 11.31
C ALA A 772 -17.56 -15.40 11.83
N THR A 773 -18.64 -16.18 11.76
CA THR A 773 -18.66 -17.66 11.57
C THR A 773 -20.07 -18.03 11.09
N GLY A 774 -20.43 -17.47 9.93
CA GLY A 774 -21.74 -17.59 9.30
C GLY A 774 -22.14 -19.00 8.90
N SER A 775 -23.43 -19.18 8.63
CA SER A 775 -23.88 -20.34 7.87
C SER A 775 -23.22 -20.32 6.49
N ILE A 776 -22.78 -21.48 6.01
CA ILE A 776 -22.20 -21.61 4.67
C ILE A 776 -23.27 -22.15 3.75
N VAL A 777 -23.50 -21.45 2.64
CA VAL A 777 -24.32 -21.95 1.53
C VAL A 777 -23.39 -22.23 0.37
N ALA A 778 -23.39 -23.47 -0.10
CA ALA A 778 -22.65 -23.89 -1.27
C ALA A 778 -23.60 -24.53 -2.29
N ALA A 779 -23.47 -24.16 -3.57
CA ALA A 779 -24.27 -24.72 -4.65
C ALA A 779 -23.36 -25.28 -5.73
N ALA A 780 -23.56 -26.53 -6.12
CA ALA A 780 -22.86 -27.17 -7.21
C ALA A 780 -23.83 -27.37 -8.38
N THR A 781 -23.47 -26.82 -9.54
CA THR A 781 -24.20 -26.98 -10.81
C THR A 781 -23.32 -27.71 -11.81
N GLY A 782 -23.90 -28.60 -12.61
CA GLY A 782 -23.21 -29.38 -13.64
C GLY A 782 -22.54 -30.65 -13.12
N VAL A 783 -22.77 -31.06 -11.87
CA VAL A 783 -22.21 -32.31 -11.30
C VAL A 783 -23.34 -33.34 -11.15
N PRO A 784 -23.41 -34.36 -12.01
CA PRO A 784 -24.41 -35.43 -11.89
C PRO A 784 -24.25 -36.19 -10.58
N GLU A 785 -25.37 -36.48 -9.90
CA GLU A 785 -25.41 -37.29 -8.67
C GLU A 785 -24.50 -36.77 -7.54
N ALA A 786 -24.20 -35.47 -7.54
CA ALA A 786 -23.42 -34.85 -6.49
C ALA A 786 -24.13 -34.96 -5.13
N HIS A 787 -23.36 -35.35 -4.12
CA HIS A 787 -23.82 -35.31 -2.73
C HIS A 787 -22.81 -34.61 -1.83
N TRP A 788 -23.31 -34.15 -0.69
CA TRP A 788 -22.55 -33.32 0.24
C TRP A 788 -22.39 -34.05 1.56
N THR A 789 -21.22 -33.87 2.19
CA THR A 789 -20.99 -34.37 3.56
C THR A 789 -20.30 -33.31 4.40
N LEU A 790 -20.51 -33.37 5.71
CA LEU A 790 -19.81 -32.53 6.67
C LEU A 790 -19.00 -33.42 7.61
N THR A 791 -17.69 -33.16 7.73
CA THR A 791 -16.85 -33.89 8.70
C THR A 791 -17.11 -33.41 10.12
N GLN A 792 -16.72 -34.20 11.12
CA GLN A 792 -16.75 -33.77 12.52
C GLN A 792 -15.90 -32.52 12.78
N ARG A 793 -14.87 -32.28 11.95
CA ARG A 793 -14.01 -31.09 12.02
C ARG A 793 -14.65 -29.86 11.37
N GLY A 794 -15.79 -30.01 10.70
CA GLY A 794 -16.54 -28.95 10.02
C GLY A 794 -16.19 -28.77 8.54
N ASP A 795 -15.45 -29.71 7.93
CA ASP A 795 -15.14 -29.62 6.49
C ASP A 795 -16.37 -29.97 5.67
N LEU A 796 -16.86 -29.02 4.87
CA LEU A 796 -17.92 -29.27 3.89
C LEU A 796 -17.27 -29.85 2.62
N LEU A 797 -17.65 -31.08 2.27
CA LEU A 797 -17.16 -31.76 1.08
C LEU A 797 -18.26 -31.90 0.02
N LEU A 798 -17.85 -31.69 -1.23
CA LEU A 798 -18.59 -32.08 -2.43
C LEU A 798 -18.04 -33.40 -2.95
N HIS A 799 -18.89 -34.41 -3.07
CA HIS A 799 -18.55 -35.70 -3.65
C HIS A 799 -18.93 -35.73 -5.13
N ILE A 800 -17.99 -36.19 -5.95
CA ILE A 800 -18.06 -36.22 -7.40
C ILE A 800 -17.94 -37.69 -7.83
N PRO A 801 -18.96 -38.28 -8.46
CA PRO A 801 -18.96 -39.71 -8.79
C PRO A 801 -17.95 -40.03 -9.90
N ALA A 802 -17.56 -41.31 -9.98
CA ALA A 802 -16.76 -41.85 -11.07
C ALA A 802 -17.45 -41.68 -12.43
N GLY A 803 -16.68 -41.66 -13.52
CA GLY A 803 -17.21 -41.76 -14.88
C GLY A 803 -16.23 -41.32 -15.98
N GLU A 804 -16.58 -41.69 -17.21
CA GLU A 804 -15.70 -41.59 -18.38
C GLU A 804 -15.77 -40.23 -19.09
N THR A 805 -16.83 -39.46 -18.87
CA THR A 805 -17.01 -38.14 -19.49
C THR A 805 -16.41 -37.02 -18.63
N PRO A 806 -15.79 -35.99 -19.23
CA PRO A 806 -15.43 -34.78 -18.51
C PRO A 806 -16.68 -34.04 -18.00
N ILE A 807 -16.55 -33.40 -16.84
CA ILE A 807 -17.60 -32.58 -16.22
C ILE A 807 -17.20 -31.11 -16.28
N ARG A 808 -18.17 -30.24 -16.61
CA ARG A 808 -18.06 -28.80 -16.40
C ARG A 808 -19.00 -28.42 -15.27
N ALA A 809 -18.45 -27.85 -14.21
CA ALA A 809 -19.20 -27.51 -13.02
C ALA A 809 -18.97 -26.06 -12.60
N SER A 810 -19.98 -25.48 -11.97
CA SER A 810 -19.87 -24.23 -11.22
C SER A 810 -20.17 -24.53 -9.76
N LEU A 811 -19.28 -24.09 -8.88
CA LEU A 811 -19.42 -24.20 -7.45
C LEU A 811 -19.47 -22.80 -6.85
N ARG A 812 -20.63 -22.40 -6.33
CA ARG A 812 -20.85 -21.09 -5.70
C ARG A 812 -20.83 -21.23 -4.19
N ILE A 813 -20.21 -20.30 -3.49
CA ILE A 813 -20.02 -20.27 -2.04
C ILE A 813 -20.43 -18.89 -1.54
N ALA A 814 -21.35 -18.86 -0.59
CA ALA A 814 -21.78 -17.65 0.11
C ALA A 814 -21.74 -17.90 1.62
N SER A 815 -21.37 -16.87 2.37
CA SER A 815 -21.40 -16.86 3.83
C SER A 815 -22.37 -15.78 4.32
N SER A 816 -23.20 -16.11 5.32
CA SER A 816 -24.07 -15.13 5.99
C SER A 816 -23.33 -14.41 7.13
#